data_AF-A0A9E1EBX6-F1
#
_entry.id   AF-A0A9E1EBX6-F1
#
_cell.length_a   1.000
_cell.length_b   1.000
_cell.length_c   1.000
_cell.angle_alpha   90.00
_cell.angle_beta   90.00
_cell.angle_gamma   90.00
#
_symmetry.space_group_name_H-M   'P 1'
#
loop_
_entity.id
_entity.type
_entity.pdbx_description
1 polymer ?
#
loop_
_entity_poly.entity_id
_entity_poly.type
_entity_poly.pdbx_seq_one_letter_code
_entity_poly.pdbx_strand_id
1 'polypeptide(L)'
;MKNRITSIIIVMAIMTLTSCVREELLSSSRNGEEGESVKVELSFKIPPASSPQELQSRSMSTDNAFSVEFFKEASLTKTRSGEVAELYNLWLFQFHSDGSIHGSPQQVSDQVTMVNEMALLNVTLRVGTDQTLYIVALGKKVTVASNLMEVRTIKELENLQLDYVDNRNGLYYSRITNESEIPYAGAAKGISVNKTGNSDNGEIVYGTPDGFSGGIEVKRLVSRITLKHKFDVTENTLEGMRLLKVPTKLCINPASADKDVIGNIPMADLESDNAFGDADKDTDGFFTSQWYVAQNKQGTISDIVSERDRYRKVTDGSGKAPEAGTNIEAWSYSKSDRKLYTVHQIYVGNNNTNNFDVEINSYYDLRTIINSVDLNDGRIRSYTAVQKVYLSSSSYPTSSGSGTGTITGKTNVYFDAHYGWRPVIIYAQGRKVTVGIYKDAQCTQLANMNSATENWLQLSAYPNYTEVVRNGGANVLTNQIETNIFVPTRFKLYLYADEYITDENGVITDPEFDRNKVYNAATNYLPTNFVSERTLYVKVTTEDITAEGTSQKREGKYTIKQKQGHYVGLFGGEIENGQYTEGLIIDAFNENNFQIDDEIATAFYMYSGYYNVMTNYVWKEGEDPETNYRSFMNGKQATFNLATNPKNYVVNNGQESIIPPMRKINGNIDLYQYNYYNSFQARFCHDLNRDKNGNGVIDYLPDDPEKNEFEWYLPSTYQAFGILTSAGTIIYDAPNALALERNATLATGWMMEGGGWYSSNTGKNSWKWVRCVRDIPVPPERKTGTKVTTYIDNGDTYALIDLSTLPYGITDRTTAEGKTELYEELDLYSYSTKGTEYDPENPQKDASQPLGKKVFRGRKNYPPSKTTTTVTLQTLVSSFSSPRFIVSPTDVYNDGDTKSNSASSILQDTEGTPQSNSITMTWAEANGRLNTANSQGWNIPSKAMNTGCYAYKGKSGKDEPGSWRVPNSRELSMILVFAHELERFSSETGFQKLYEAKAANYLSNGYWSSTEQSSTLYSLDKATSGLIDVNYGLTIYEGANKTSTDKNRLRCIKDIPLN
;
A
#
# COMPACT_ATOMS: atom_id res chain seq x y z
N MET A 1 10.85 -50.71 -0.52
CA MET A 1 12.08 -50.84 -1.33
C MET A 1 11.86 -50.63 -2.84
N LYS A 2 10.68 -50.95 -3.42
CA LYS A 2 10.36 -50.58 -4.82
C LYS A 2 10.16 -49.07 -5.09
N ASN A 3 9.76 -48.27 -4.08
CA ASN A 3 9.52 -46.82 -4.28
C ASN A 3 10.77 -45.92 -4.21
N ARG A 4 11.95 -46.43 -3.82
CA ARG A 4 13.21 -45.63 -3.84
C ARG A 4 13.93 -45.71 -5.19
N ILE A 5 13.67 -46.74 -6.00
CA ILE A 5 14.33 -46.95 -7.29
C ILE A 5 13.66 -46.12 -8.39
N THR A 6 12.34 -45.92 -8.33
CA THR A 6 11.61 -45.11 -9.32
C THR A 6 11.95 -43.62 -9.23
N SER A 7 12.16 -43.07 -8.03
CA SER A 7 12.55 -41.65 -7.86
C SER A 7 13.97 -41.35 -8.35
N ILE A 8 14.88 -42.33 -8.30
CA ILE A 8 16.26 -42.17 -8.79
C ILE A 8 16.32 -42.20 -10.33
N ILE A 9 15.44 -42.95 -10.98
CA ILE A 9 15.38 -43.03 -12.45
C ILE A 9 14.75 -41.76 -13.06
N ILE A 10 13.77 -41.14 -12.38
CA ILE A 10 13.15 -39.88 -12.85
C ILE A 10 14.14 -38.70 -12.72
N VAL A 11 14.94 -38.64 -11.65
CA VAL A 11 15.96 -37.59 -11.46
C VAL A 11 17.11 -37.72 -12.47
N MET A 12 17.51 -38.94 -12.84
CA MET A 12 18.51 -39.14 -13.90
C MET A 12 17.99 -38.80 -15.31
N ALA A 13 16.70 -39.01 -15.60
CA ALA A 13 16.12 -38.66 -16.90
C ALA A 13 15.95 -37.14 -17.11
N ILE A 14 15.75 -36.38 -16.03
CA ILE A 14 15.66 -34.90 -16.07
C ILE A 14 17.05 -34.26 -16.26
N MET A 15 18.12 -34.87 -15.72
CA MET A 15 19.49 -34.35 -15.93
C MET A 15 20.02 -34.57 -17.35
N THR A 16 19.44 -35.46 -18.15
CA THR A 16 19.91 -35.75 -19.53
C THR A 16 19.27 -34.91 -20.64
N LEU A 17 18.36 -33.96 -20.33
CA LEU A 17 17.61 -33.19 -21.36
C LEU A 17 17.87 -31.67 -21.38
N THR A 18 18.82 -31.15 -20.58
CA THR A 18 19.18 -29.71 -20.61
C THR A 18 20.69 -29.46 -20.64
N SER A 19 21.45 -30.25 -21.41
CA SER A 19 22.85 -29.92 -21.74
C SER A 19 23.01 -29.72 -23.25
N CYS A 20 22.55 -28.56 -23.73
CA CYS A 20 23.03 -27.98 -24.98
C CYS A 20 23.56 -26.59 -24.65
N VAL A 21 24.81 -26.52 -24.19
CA VAL A 21 25.60 -25.29 -24.26
C VAL A 21 26.83 -25.60 -25.07
N ARG A 22 27.03 -24.73 -26.05
CA ARG A 22 28.02 -24.73 -27.13
C ARG A 22 29.43 -24.87 -26.54
N GLU A 23 30.16 -25.90 -26.95
CA GLU A 23 31.63 -25.93 -26.82
C GLU A 23 32.23 -24.85 -27.71
N GLU A 24 32.77 -23.78 -27.12
CA GLU A 24 33.79 -22.97 -27.76
C GLU A 24 35.16 -23.43 -27.25
N LEU A 25 35.97 -23.91 -28.20
CA LEU A 25 37.30 -24.47 -28.04
C LEU A 25 38.25 -23.50 -27.32
N LEU A 26 38.74 -23.90 -26.14
CA LEU A 26 39.91 -23.30 -25.51
C LEU A 26 41.20 -23.98 -25.98
N SER A 27 42.18 -23.14 -26.31
CA SER A 27 43.54 -23.48 -26.72
C SER A 27 44.37 -24.11 -25.59
N SER A 28 45.38 -24.90 -25.98
CA SER A 28 46.15 -25.84 -25.14
C SER A 28 47.28 -25.25 -24.27
N SER A 29 47.37 -25.77 -23.03
CA SER A 29 48.53 -26.01 -22.13
C SER A 29 49.15 -24.79 -21.39
N ARG A 30 49.56 -24.87 -20.10
CA ARG A 30 50.37 -25.90 -19.40
C ARG A 30 50.12 -25.93 -17.86
N ASN A 31 50.09 -27.15 -17.31
CA ASN A 31 50.39 -27.60 -15.93
C ASN A 31 49.60 -27.01 -14.73
N GLY A 32 48.39 -27.54 -14.57
CA GLY A 32 47.62 -27.59 -13.32
C GLY A 32 46.20 -28.06 -13.67
N GLU A 33 45.74 -29.20 -13.14
CA GLU A 33 44.32 -29.57 -13.31
C GLU A 33 43.47 -28.47 -12.64
N GLU A 34 42.51 -27.92 -13.37
CA GLU A 34 41.69 -26.73 -13.06
C GLU A 34 40.76 -26.88 -11.83
N GLY A 35 41.12 -27.75 -10.89
CA GLY A 35 40.46 -27.98 -9.60
C GLY A 35 41.42 -28.22 -8.44
N GLU A 36 42.75 -28.13 -8.63
CA GLU A 36 43.72 -28.35 -7.55
C GLU A 36 43.89 -27.10 -6.66
N SER A 37 44.02 -27.30 -5.33
CA SER A 37 44.21 -26.21 -4.35
C SER A 37 45.59 -26.26 -3.70
N VAL A 38 46.23 -25.10 -3.55
CA VAL A 38 47.57 -24.93 -2.99
C VAL A 38 47.59 -23.88 -1.89
N LYS A 39 48.44 -24.07 -0.87
CA LYS A 39 48.72 -23.09 0.17
C LYS A 39 49.72 -22.07 -0.36
N VAL A 40 49.40 -20.80 -0.21
CA VAL A 40 50.21 -19.69 -0.70
C VAL A 40 50.25 -18.57 0.35
N GLU A 41 51.31 -17.78 0.27
CA GLU A 41 51.45 -16.56 1.05
C GLU A 41 51.04 -15.37 0.15
N LEU A 42 49.85 -14.83 0.40
CA LEU A 42 49.28 -13.72 -0.35
C LEU A 42 49.74 -12.40 0.26
N SER A 43 50.47 -11.59 -0.51
CA SER A 43 50.84 -10.24 -0.09
C SER A 43 49.74 -9.23 -0.41
N PHE A 44 49.50 -8.32 0.52
CA PHE A 44 48.65 -7.15 0.30
C PHE A 44 49.17 -5.93 1.08
N LYS A 45 48.80 -4.73 0.62
CA LYS A 45 49.21 -3.46 1.23
C LYS A 45 48.08 -2.45 1.28
N ILE A 46 48.17 -1.53 2.22
CA ILE A 46 47.27 -0.39 2.36
C ILE A 46 48.01 0.86 1.86
N PRO A 47 47.60 1.48 0.74
CA PRO A 47 48.27 2.68 0.24
C PRO A 47 48.01 3.88 1.17
N PRO A 48 48.93 4.87 1.18
CA PRO A 48 48.73 6.10 1.95
C PRO A 48 47.47 6.83 1.47
N ALA A 49 46.82 7.54 2.38
CA ALA A 49 45.67 8.37 2.03
C ALA A 49 46.10 9.57 1.18
N SER A 50 45.28 9.96 0.20
CA SER A 50 45.47 11.19 -0.58
C SER A 50 45.06 12.43 0.22
N SER A 51 45.73 13.55 -0.03
CA SER A 51 45.31 14.85 0.48
C SER A 51 44.96 15.77 -0.70
N PRO A 52 43.83 16.50 -0.63
CA PRO A 52 43.46 17.54 -1.60
C PRO A 52 44.57 18.56 -1.82
N GLN A 53 44.60 19.17 -3.01
CA GLN A 53 45.50 20.28 -3.30
C GLN A 53 44.79 21.62 -3.06
N GLU A 54 45.44 22.49 -2.29
CA GLU A 54 45.07 23.90 -2.24
C GLU A 54 45.46 24.56 -3.57
N LEU A 55 44.46 25.02 -4.32
CA LEU A 55 44.71 25.90 -5.45
C LEU A 55 44.75 27.31 -4.88
N GLN A 56 45.84 28.06 -5.12
CA GLN A 56 45.97 29.43 -4.63
C GLN A 56 44.81 30.29 -5.16
N SER A 57 43.77 30.45 -4.35
CA SER A 57 42.85 31.58 -4.47
C SER A 57 42.97 32.38 -3.19
N ARG A 58 43.92 33.32 -3.15
CA ARG A 58 43.82 34.42 -2.19
C ARG A 58 42.53 35.16 -2.51
N SER A 59 41.48 34.94 -1.72
CA SER A 59 40.42 35.92 -1.57
C SER A 59 41.13 37.16 -1.00
N MET A 60 41.34 38.18 -1.84
CA MET A 60 41.79 39.48 -1.34
C MET A 60 40.76 39.94 -0.32
N SER A 61 41.25 40.08 0.91
CA SER A 61 40.59 40.76 2.02
C SER A 61 40.11 42.13 1.55
N THR A 62 38.81 42.25 1.31
CA THR A 62 38.06 43.48 1.50
C THR A 62 36.77 43.08 2.20
N ASP A 63 36.78 43.34 3.51
CA ASP A 63 35.72 43.48 4.52
C ASP A 63 34.50 42.53 4.50
N ASN A 64 34.36 41.78 5.60
CA ASN A 64 33.14 41.10 6.10
C ASN A 64 32.79 39.67 5.62
N ALA A 65 33.75 38.79 5.35
CA ALA A 65 33.46 37.35 5.11
C ALA A 65 34.44 36.42 5.84
N PHE A 66 34.00 35.20 6.16
CA PHE A 66 34.85 34.17 6.77
C PHE A 66 35.66 33.40 5.71
N SER A 67 36.71 32.69 6.10
CA SER A 67 37.64 32.02 5.18
C SER A 67 37.84 30.55 5.52
N VAL A 68 38.02 29.72 4.49
CA VAL A 68 38.28 28.27 4.60
C VAL A 68 39.58 27.95 3.86
N GLU A 69 40.53 27.32 4.55
CA GLU A 69 41.82 26.92 4.01
C GLU A 69 42.11 25.44 4.29
N PHE A 70 42.92 24.80 3.44
CA PHE A 70 43.47 23.49 3.78
C PHE A 70 44.67 23.69 4.71
N PHE A 71 44.75 22.87 5.76
CA PHE A 71 45.95 22.85 6.59
C PHE A 71 46.66 21.51 6.44
N LYS A 72 47.99 21.54 6.49
CA LYS A 72 48.75 20.33 6.74
C LYS A 72 48.92 20.22 8.25
N GLU A 73 48.31 19.20 8.84
CA GLU A 73 48.64 18.86 10.21
C GLU A 73 50.16 18.66 10.29
N ALA A 74 50.82 19.36 11.23
CA ALA A 74 52.22 19.16 11.50
C ALA A 74 52.38 17.77 12.14
N SER A 75 52.34 16.73 11.32
CA SER A 75 52.76 15.40 11.74
C SER A 75 54.20 15.57 12.21
N LEU A 76 54.44 15.41 13.52
CA LEU A 76 55.71 14.92 14.08
C LEU A 76 56.28 13.99 13.05
N THR A 77 57.37 14.36 12.38
CA THR A 77 58.03 13.64 11.27
C THR A 77 57.69 12.14 11.34
N LYS A 78 56.57 11.73 10.72
CA LYS A 78 56.02 10.39 10.95
C LYS A 78 56.85 9.48 10.06
N THR A 79 57.95 8.99 10.62
CA THR A 79 58.73 7.92 10.00
C THR A 79 57.76 6.78 9.71
N ARG A 80 57.84 6.25 8.49
CA ARG A 80 57.00 5.23 7.82
C ARG A 80 56.64 3.95 8.62
N SER A 81 56.99 3.83 9.88
CA SER A 81 57.10 2.57 10.62
C SER A 81 56.13 2.41 11.82
N GLY A 82 55.19 3.33 12.08
CA GLY A 82 54.50 3.40 13.38
C GLY A 82 53.01 3.04 13.46
N GLU A 83 52.21 3.30 12.42
CA GLU A 83 50.74 3.13 12.52
C GLU A 83 50.32 1.78 11.92
N VAL A 84 49.80 0.93 12.81
CA VAL A 84 49.23 -0.38 12.46
C VAL A 84 47.75 -0.19 12.17
N ALA A 85 47.29 -0.58 10.97
CA ALA A 85 45.88 -0.63 10.62
C ALA A 85 45.23 -1.91 11.15
N GLU A 86 44.07 -1.77 11.79
CA GLU A 86 43.25 -2.88 12.28
C GLU A 86 42.25 -3.31 11.21
N LEU A 87 42.45 -4.48 10.61
CA LEU A 87 41.49 -5.09 9.69
C LEU A 87 40.61 -6.09 10.43
N TYR A 88 39.29 -5.93 10.34
CA TYR A 88 38.32 -6.82 10.98
C TYR A 88 37.44 -7.48 9.93
N ASN A 89 37.15 -8.77 10.15
CA ASN A 89 36.32 -9.61 9.29
C ASN A 89 36.80 -9.59 7.82
N LEU A 90 37.94 -10.23 7.60
CA LEU A 90 38.68 -10.25 6.34
C LEU A 90 38.20 -11.41 5.44
N TRP A 91 37.84 -11.08 4.22
CA TRP A 91 37.34 -12.00 3.20
C TRP A 91 38.25 -11.99 1.98
N LEU A 92 38.43 -13.17 1.40
CA LEU A 92 39.15 -13.41 0.16
C LEU A 92 38.26 -14.11 -0.86
N PHE A 93 38.22 -13.55 -2.05
CA PHE A 93 37.50 -14.08 -3.20
C PHE A 93 38.50 -14.35 -4.33
N GLN A 94 38.27 -15.45 -5.04
CA GLN A 94 39.07 -15.85 -6.19
C GLN A 94 38.11 -16.04 -7.36
N PHE A 95 38.38 -15.40 -8.49
CA PHE A 95 37.54 -15.44 -9.68
C PHE A 95 38.34 -15.91 -10.89
N HIS A 96 37.68 -16.65 -11.78
CA HIS A 96 38.17 -16.97 -13.12
C HIS A 96 38.26 -15.69 -13.98
N SER A 97 38.93 -15.78 -15.13
CA SER A 97 39.07 -14.68 -16.08
C SER A 97 37.73 -14.17 -16.63
N ASP A 98 36.70 -15.03 -16.67
CA ASP A 98 35.33 -14.68 -17.07
C ASP A 98 34.53 -13.98 -15.96
N GLY A 99 35.09 -13.87 -14.75
CA GLY A 99 34.47 -13.24 -13.59
C GLY A 99 33.59 -14.16 -12.73
N SER A 100 33.49 -15.45 -13.04
CA SER A 100 32.84 -16.45 -12.18
C SER A 100 33.72 -16.83 -10.99
N ILE A 101 33.13 -17.21 -9.86
CA ILE A 101 33.87 -17.59 -8.65
C ILE A 101 34.67 -18.88 -8.88
N HIS A 102 35.95 -18.85 -8.56
CA HIS A 102 36.85 -19.99 -8.63
C HIS A 102 37.08 -20.57 -7.24
N GLY A 103 36.23 -21.53 -6.86
CA GLY A 103 36.16 -22.08 -5.50
C GLY A 103 35.05 -21.43 -4.67
N SER A 104 35.24 -21.35 -3.35
CA SER A 104 34.28 -20.73 -2.43
C SER A 104 34.89 -19.47 -1.81
N PRO A 105 34.09 -18.42 -1.54
CA PRO A 105 34.52 -17.29 -0.72
C PRO A 105 35.12 -17.77 0.60
N GLN A 106 36.23 -17.15 1.02
CA GLN A 106 36.95 -17.52 2.23
C GLN A 106 36.91 -16.40 3.24
N GLN A 107 36.40 -16.66 4.44
CA GLN A 107 36.60 -15.79 5.60
C GLN A 107 37.98 -16.11 6.18
N VAL A 108 38.96 -15.27 5.89
CA VAL A 108 40.37 -15.47 6.26
C VAL A 108 40.61 -15.18 7.74
N SER A 109 39.88 -14.21 8.29
CA SER A 109 39.90 -13.90 9.72
C SER A 109 38.59 -13.23 10.14
N ASP A 110 38.04 -13.64 11.27
CA ASP A 110 36.96 -12.92 11.98
C ASP A 110 37.50 -12.02 13.10
N GLN A 111 38.80 -12.11 13.41
CA GLN A 111 39.52 -11.30 14.40
C GLN A 111 40.27 -10.13 13.76
N VAL A 112 40.70 -9.19 14.61
CA VAL A 112 41.53 -8.04 14.20
C VAL A 112 42.90 -8.51 13.70
N THR A 113 43.22 -8.18 12.45
CA THR A 113 44.53 -8.38 11.82
C THR A 113 45.27 -7.05 11.74
N MET A 114 46.46 -7.01 12.33
CA MET A 114 47.32 -5.83 12.40
C MET A 114 48.21 -5.71 11.16
N VAL A 115 48.12 -4.59 10.43
CA VAL A 115 48.82 -4.42 9.14
C VAL A 115 49.54 -3.07 9.08
N ASN A 116 50.81 -3.07 8.69
CA ASN A 116 51.61 -1.84 8.50
C ASN A 116 51.67 -1.45 7.02
N GLU A 117 52.75 -1.83 6.33
CA GLU A 117 53.02 -1.43 4.94
C GLU A 117 52.81 -2.58 3.93
N MET A 118 53.12 -3.83 4.31
CA MET A 118 52.86 -5.03 3.50
C MET A 118 52.61 -6.20 4.45
N ALA A 119 51.43 -6.81 4.37
CA ALA A 119 51.06 -7.97 5.17
C ALA A 119 50.97 -9.23 4.31
N LEU A 120 51.23 -10.37 4.95
CA LEU A 120 51.26 -11.69 4.34
C LEU A 120 50.11 -12.52 4.93
N LEU A 121 49.26 -13.07 4.08
CA LEU A 121 48.15 -13.94 4.47
C LEU A 121 48.44 -15.37 4.01
N ASN A 122 48.46 -16.30 4.95
CA ASN A 122 48.51 -17.72 4.62
C ASN A 122 47.11 -18.20 4.23
N VAL A 123 46.90 -18.45 2.94
CA VAL A 123 45.58 -18.79 2.37
C VAL A 123 45.68 -19.98 1.43
N THR A 124 44.54 -20.61 1.16
CA THR A 124 44.47 -21.70 0.18
C THR A 124 43.82 -21.17 -1.09
N LEU A 125 44.53 -21.23 -2.22
CA LEU A 125 44.02 -20.77 -3.52
C LEU A 125 43.94 -21.93 -4.51
N ARG A 126 43.04 -21.83 -5.49
CA ARG A 126 42.97 -22.75 -6.62
C ARG A 126 44.01 -22.42 -7.69
N VAL A 127 44.64 -23.44 -8.25
CA VAL A 127 45.59 -23.32 -9.35
C VAL A 127 44.86 -22.83 -10.61
N GLY A 128 45.44 -21.88 -11.33
CA GLY A 128 44.84 -21.32 -12.55
C GLY A 128 45.53 -20.04 -13.00
N THR A 129 45.27 -19.63 -14.23
CA THR A 129 45.89 -18.45 -14.87
C THR A 129 44.88 -17.33 -15.11
N ASP A 130 45.36 -16.09 -15.22
CA ASP A 130 44.55 -14.89 -15.52
C ASP A 130 43.36 -14.69 -14.57
N GLN A 131 43.56 -15.03 -13.30
CA GLN A 131 42.55 -14.95 -12.25
C GLN A 131 42.48 -13.54 -11.65
N THR A 132 41.38 -13.26 -10.97
CA THR A 132 41.25 -12.07 -10.10
C THR A 132 41.15 -12.47 -8.64
N LEU A 133 42.02 -11.90 -7.80
CA LEU A 133 41.93 -12.02 -6.35
C LEU A 133 41.36 -10.73 -5.76
N TYR A 134 40.39 -10.85 -4.86
CA TYR A 134 39.70 -9.72 -4.25
C TYR A 134 39.73 -9.86 -2.72
N ILE A 135 40.12 -8.80 -2.02
CA ILE A 135 40.08 -8.71 -0.56
C ILE A 135 39.02 -7.70 -0.13
N VAL A 136 38.22 -8.07 0.87
CA VAL A 136 37.26 -7.19 1.55
C VAL A 136 37.43 -7.33 3.06
N ALA A 137 37.64 -6.24 3.78
CA ALA A 137 37.58 -6.17 5.24
C ALA A 137 36.39 -5.29 5.63
N LEU A 138 35.43 -5.84 6.37
CA LEU A 138 34.20 -5.12 6.70
C LEU A 138 34.40 -4.07 7.80
N GLY A 139 35.36 -4.23 8.71
CA GLY A 139 35.46 -3.34 9.87
C GLY A 139 34.42 -3.69 10.95
N LYS A 140 34.64 -3.21 12.18
CA LYS A 140 33.92 -3.69 13.38
C LYS A 140 32.44 -3.28 13.44
N LYS A 141 32.06 -2.18 12.79
CA LYS A 141 30.74 -1.55 12.93
C LYS A 141 29.97 -1.40 11.62
N VAL A 142 30.48 -1.96 10.52
CA VAL A 142 29.83 -1.89 9.21
C VAL A 142 29.18 -3.23 8.92
N THR A 143 27.97 -3.20 8.35
CA THR A 143 27.20 -4.42 8.03
C THR A 143 26.94 -4.53 6.54
N VAL A 144 26.68 -5.75 6.06
CA VAL A 144 26.25 -6.03 4.68
C VAL A 144 24.98 -6.88 4.76
N ALA A 145 23.96 -6.53 3.99
CA ALA A 145 22.67 -7.24 4.02
C ALA A 145 22.76 -8.63 3.38
N SER A 146 23.65 -8.81 2.41
CA SER A 146 23.86 -10.06 1.68
C SER A 146 24.91 -10.94 2.35
N ASN A 147 24.71 -12.26 2.28
CA ASN A 147 25.69 -13.23 2.76
C ASN A 147 26.90 -13.30 1.81
N LEU A 148 28.09 -12.89 2.27
CA LEU A 148 29.31 -12.91 1.46
C LEU A 148 29.71 -14.33 0.99
N MET A 149 29.27 -15.38 1.69
CA MET A 149 29.47 -16.78 1.25
C MET A 149 28.68 -17.13 -0.03
N GLU A 150 27.64 -16.37 -0.35
CA GLU A 150 26.73 -16.65 -1.48
C GLU A 150 27.15 -15.98 -2.78
N VAL A 151 28.19 -15.13 -2.77
CA VAL A 151 28.73 -14.50 -3.97
C VAL A 151 29.20 -15.56 -4.98
N ARG A 152 28.78 -15.43 -6.23
CA ARG A 152 29.13 -16.32 -7.35
C ARG A 152 29.83 -15.63 -8.50
N THR A 153 29.70 -14.31 -8.63
CA THR A 153 30.40 -13.53 -9.67
C THR A 153 31.07 -12.29 -9.11
N ILE A 154 32.12 -11.82 -9.78
CA ILE A 154 32.80 -10.58 -9.39
C ILE A 154 31.86 -9.37 -9.47
N LYS A 155 30.94 -9.37 -10.44
CA LYS A 155 29.95 -8.31 -10.62
C LYS A 155 28.95 -8.27 -9.46
N GLU A 156 28.54 -9.42 -8.92
CA GLU A 156 27.74 -9.47 -7.69
C GLU A 156 28.49 -8.82 -6.52
N LEU A 157 29.76 -9.20 -6.31
CA LEU A 157 30.60 -8.64 -5.24
C LEU A 157 30.75 -7.12 -5.35
N GLU A 158 31.11 -6.64 -6.55
CA GLU A 158 31.39 -5.22 -6.80
C GLU A 158 30.12 -4.35 -6.67
N ASN A 159 28.93 -4.93 -6.88
CA ASN A 159 27.65 -4.24 -6.71
C ASN A 159 27.14 -4.22 -5.25
N LEU A 160 27.77 -4.96 -4.34
CA LEU A 160 27.37 -4.93 -2.93
C LEU A 160 27.63 -3.55 -2.32
N GLN A 161 26.72 -3.17 -1.43
CA GLN A 161 26.76 -1.93 -0.68
C GLN A 161 26.81 -2.23 0.82
N LEU A 162 27.61 -1.45 1.55
CA LEU A 162 27.80 -1.62 2.99
C LEU A 162 27.10 -0.51 3.78
N ASP A 163 26.51 -0.91 4.90
CA ASP A 163 25.80 -0.06 5.85
C ASP A 163 26.74 0.49 6.93
N TYR A 164 26.98 1.80 6.88
CA TYR A 164 27.87 2.50 7.80
C TYR A 164 27.25 3.72 8.48
N VAL A 165 25.98 4.02 8.22
CA VAL A 165 25.24 5.12 8.85
C VAL A 165 24.14 4.53 9.71
N ASP A 166 24.03 5.01 10.95
CA ASP A 166 22.92 4.73 11.85
C ASP A 166 21.92 5.87 11.84
N ASN A 167 20.63 5.51 11.81
CA ASN A 167 19.56 6.43 12.15
C ASN A 167 19.23 6.27 13.64
N ARG A 168 19.60 7.26 14.45
CA ARG A 168 19.25 7.33 15.87
C ARG A 168 18.15 8.35 16.05
N ASN A 169 16.92 7.88 16.20
CA ASN A 169 15.76 8.72 16.45
C ASN A 169 15.59 9.83 15.39
N GLY A 170 15.71 9.45 14.11
CA GLY A 170 15.55 10.27 12.90
C GLY A 170 16.70 11.22 12.59
N LEU A 171 17.81 11.12 13.34
CA LEU A 171 19.07 11.79 13.07
C LEU A 171 20.10 10.77 12.60
N TYR A 172 20.93 11.13 11.63
CA TYR A 172 21.91 10.21 11.07
C TYR A 172 23.29 10.43 11.71
N TYR A 173 23.95 9.33 12.04
CA TYR A 173 25.29 9.30 12.62
C TYR A 173 26.15 8.30 11.86
N SER A 174 27.43 8.62 11.66
CA SER A 174 28.36 7.60 11.15
C SER A 174 28.60 6.54 12.21
N ARG A 175 28.55 5.27 11.81
CA ARG A 175 28.97 4.13 12.65
C ARG A 175 30.47 4.13 12.87
N ILE A 176 31.21 4.73 11.95
CA ILE A 176 32.67 4.80 11.95
C ILE A 176 33.08 6.09 12.64
N THR A 177 33.66 5.98 13.82
CA THR A 177 34.11 7.13 14.62
C THR A 177 35.62 7.18 14.80
N ASN A 178 36.36 6.13 14.40
CA ASN A 178 37.81 6.05 14.49
C ASN A 178 38.43 5.14 13.40
N GLU A 179 39.76 5.19 13.25
CA GLU A 179 40.50 4.45 12.21
C GLU A 179 40.39 2.92 12.34
N SER A 180 40.13 2.36 13.53
CA SER A 180 40.03 0.90 13.75
C SER A 180 38.71 0.29 13.25
N GLU A 181 37.76 1.13 12.84
CA GLU A 181 36.42 0.74 12.40
C GLU A 181 36.27 0.81 10.88
N ILE A 182 37.32 1.23 10.16
CA ILE A 182 37.28 1.49 8.72
C ILE A 182 37.17 0.18 7.92
N PRO A 183 36.24 0.09 6.95
CA PRO A 183 36.23 -0.97 5.96
C PRO A 183 37.25 -0.72 4.83
N TYR A 184 37.77 -1.81 4.27
CA TYR A 184 38.77 -1.79 3.21
C TYR A 184 38.39 -2.76 2.08
N ALA A 185 38.68 -2.42 0.83
CA ALA A 185 38.58 -3.38 -0.27
C ALA A 185 39.61 -3.13 -1.37
N GLY A 186 39.94 -4.18 -2.12
CA GLY A 186 40.93 -4.12 -3.19
C GLY A 186 41.02 -5.39 -4.00
N ALA A 187 41.48 -5.28 -5.25
CA ALA A 187 41.59 -6.39 -6.18
C ALA A 187 42.91 -6.36 -6.95
N ALA A 188 43.40 -7.54 -7.32
CA ALA A 188 44.47 -7.70 -8.29
C ALA A 188 44.01 -8.64 -9.41
N LYS A 189 44.20 -8.22 -10.66
CA LYS A 189 43.80 -8.94 -11.88
C LYS A 189 45.03 -9.53 -12.57
N GLY A 190 44.83 -10.51 -13.45
CA GLY A 190 45.93 -11.15 -14.19
C GLY A 190 46.83 -12.01 -13.30
N ILE A 191 46.27 -12.60 -12.24
CA ILE A 191 47.01 -13.42 -11.28
C ILE A 191 47.08 -14.86 -11.76
N SER A 192 48.26 -15.47 -11.71
CA SER A 192 48.41 -16.91 -11.91
C SER A 192 48.83 -17.56 -10.60
N VAL A 193 48.13 -18.62 -10.21
CA VAL A 193 48.45 -19.43 -9.03
C VAL A 193 48.97 -20.76 -9.55
N ASN A 194 50.22 -21.07 -9.24
CA ASN A 194 50.92 -22.25 -9.74
C ASN A 194 51.24 -23.21 -8.59
N LYS A 195 51.23 -24.51 -8.86
CA LYS A 195 51.71 -25.52 -7.90
C LYS A 195 53.24 -25.64 -7.95
N THR A 196 53.89 -25.72 -6.80
CA THR A 196 55.34 -25.91 -6.70
C THR A 196 55.68 -27.34 -6.27
N GLY A 197 56.17 -28.13 -7.23
CA GLY A 197 56.59 -29.52 -7.00
C GLY A 197 55.46 -30.45 -6.52
N ASN A 198 55.81 -31.43 -5.68
CA ASN A 198 54.88 -32.44 -5.13
C ASN A 198 54.31 -32.05 -3.74
N SER A 199 54.50 -30.81 -3.29
CA SER A 199 53.98 -30.34 -2.00
C SER A 199 52.61 -29.68 -2.14
N ASP A 200 51.90 -29.49 -1.02
CA ASP A 200 50.64 -28.72 -0.99
C ASP A 200 50.85 -27.20 -1.11
N ASN A 201 52.08 -26.75 -1.35
CA ASN A 201 52.42 -25.33 -1.49
C ASN A 201 52.35 -24.88 -2.95
N GLY A 202 52.07 -23.59 -3.15
CA GLY A 202 52.03 -22.95 -4.45
C GLY A 202 52.78 -21.63 -4.49
N GLU A 203 52.80 -21.00 -5.66
CA GLU A 203 53.37 -19.68 -5.92
C GLU A 203 52.32 -18.80 -6.60
N ILE A 204 52.27 -17.52 -6.23
CA ILE A 204 51.45 -16.50 -6.87
C ILE A 204 52.33 -15.68 -7.81
N VAL A 205 51.95 -15.63 -9.08
CA VAL A 205 52.57 -14.80 -10.10
C VAL A 205 51.64 -13.64 -10.43
N TYR A 206 52.05 -12.43 -10.10
CA TYR A 206 51.31 -11.20 -10.40
C TYR A 206 51.62 -10.75 -11.84
N GLY A 207 50.60 -10.69 -12.71
CA GLY A 207 50.72 -10.10 -14.04
C GLY A 207 51.09 -8.63 -13.95
N THR A 208 52.30 -8.26 -14.40
CA THR A 208 52.87 -6.92 -14.23
C THR A 208 52.91 -6.14 -15.54
N PRO A 209 52.48 -4.87 -15.57
CA PRO A 209 53.18 -3.77 -16.23
C PRO A 209 54.30 -3.25 -15.31
N ASP A 210 55.37 -2.70 -15.89
CA ASP A 210 56.59 -2.28 -15.19
C ASP A 210 56.32 -1.40 -13.93
N GLY A 211 56.85 -1.81 -12.77
CA GLY A 211 56.86 -1.03 -11.52
C GLY A 211 55.98 -1.55 -10.37
N PHE A 212 55.28 -2.68 -10.53
CA PHE A 212 54.45 -3.26 -9.46
C PHE A 212 55.30 -3.99 -8.40
N SER A 213 54.99 -3.76 -7.13
CA SER A 213 55.72 -4.29 -5.97
C SER A 213 55.21 -5.64 -5.44
N GLY A 214 54.38 -6.36 -6.21
CA GLY A 214 53.86 -7.70 -5.85
C GLY A 214 52.92 -7.70 -4.62
N GLY A 215 51.62 -7.48 -4.83
CA GLY A 215 50.59 -7.63 -3.80
C GLY A 215 49.27 -6.90 -4.11
N ILE A 216 48.17 -7.27 -3.44
CA ILE A 216 46.85 -6.61 -3.59
C ILE A 216 46.87 -5.24 -2.89
N GLU A 217 46.48 -4.17 -3.59
CA GLU A 217 46.26 -2.86 -2.97
C GLU A 217 44.84 -2.74 -2.42
N VAL A 218 44.71 -2.66 -1.10
CA VAL A 218 43.42 -2.57 -0.42
C VAL A 218 43.24 -1.15 0.12
N LYS A 219 42.24 -0.42 -0.37
CA LYS A 219 41.99 0.98 -0.03
C LYS A 219 40.88 1.10 1.02
N ARG A 220 40.97 2.14 1.86
CA ARG A 220 39.85 2.56 2.71
C ARG A 220 38.63 2.82 1.83
N LEU A 221 37.46 2.36 2.24
CA LEU A 221 36.21 2.67 1.53
C LEU A 221 35.57 3.99 1.98
N VAL A 222 36.19 4.69 2.94
CA VAL A 222 35.77 6.00 3.44
C VAL A 222 36.85 7.05 3.24
N SER A 223 36.43 8.31 3.37
CA SER A 223 37.26 9.50 3.48
C SER A 223 37.18 10.04 4.90
N ARG A 224 38.26 10.66 5.40
CA ARG A 224 38.24 11.40 6.66
C ARG A 224 38.12 12.89 6.37
N ILE A 225 37.15 13.55 6.99
CA ILE A 225 36.99 15.00 6.95
C ILE A 225 37.29 15.53 8.33
N THR A 226 38.28 16.42 8.42
CA THR A 226 38.68 17.09 9.66
C THR A 226 38.44 18.59 9.50
N LEU A 227 37.72 19.22 10.43
CA LEU A 227 37.53 20.67 10.46
C LEU A 227 38.08 21.26 11.76
N LYS A 228 39.19 21.99 11.65
CA LYS A 228 39.66 22.90 12.69
C LYS A 228 38.94 24.23 12.58
N HIS A 229 38.15 24.60 13.56
CA HIS A 229 37.32 25.81 13.49
C HIS A 229 37.44 26.67 14.75
N LYS A 230 37.36 27.98 14.55
CA LYS A 230 37.25 28.98 15.61
C LYS A 230 36.05 29.87 15.30
N PHE A 231 35.26 30.19 16.32
CA PHE A 231 34.13 31.10 16.20
C PHE A 231 34.45 32.42 16.92
N ASP A 232 34.50 33.51 16.17
CA ASP A 232 34.94 34.84 16.59
C ASP A 232 33.92 35.91 16.16
N VAL A 233 32.65 35.66 16.50
CA VAL A 233 31.53 36.59 16.29
C VAL A 233 31.03 37.05 17.66
N THR A 234 31.01 38.37 17.89
CA THR A 234 30.70 38.93 19.21
C THR A 234 29.23 38.83 19.60
N GLU A 235 28.34 38.99 18.64
CA GLU A 235 26.89 39.11 18.77
C GLU A 235 26.18 37.76 18.80
N ASN A 236 26.86 36.69 18.37
CA ASN A 236 26.30 35.34 18.30
C ASN A 236 27.08 34.37 19.21
N THR A 237 26.47 33.23 19.49
CA THR A 237 27.11 32.08 20.14
C THR A 237 26.99 30.86 19.23
N LEU A 238 28.11 30.20 18.93
CA LEU A 238 28.12 28.93 18.19
C LEU A 238 27.42 27.86 19.02
N GLU A 239 26.49 27.13 18.40
CA GLU A 239 25.68 26.12 19.09
C GLU A 239 25.97 24.71 18.57
N GLY A 240 26.31 24.55 17.30
CA GLY A 240 26.47 23.22 16.71
C GLY A 240 27.01 23.21 15.28
N MET A 241 27.38 22.00 14.82
CA MET A 241 27.80 21.73 13.44
C MET A 241 27.30 20.37 12.94
N ARG A 242 27.06 20.25 11.64
CA ARG A 242 26.65 18.98 10.98
C ARG A 242 27.25 18.87 9.58
N LEU A 243 27.35 17.66 9.05
CA LEU A 243 27.85 17.36 7.72
C LEU A 243 26.70 16.88 6.81
N LEU A 244 26.35 17.64 5.79
CA LEU A 244 25.23 17.38 4.89
C LEU A 244 25.65 16.62 3.63
N LYS A 245 24.65 16.01 2.99
CA LYS A 245 24.77 15.36 1.67
C LYS A 245 25.86 14.31 1.64
N VAL A 246 25.74 13.35 2.55
CA VAL A 246 26.62 12.20 2.68
C VAL A 246 25.88 10.95 2.19
N PRO A 247 26.42 10.17 1.23
CA PRO A 247 25.80 8.91 0.83
C PRO A 247 25.70 7.93 2.01
N THR A 248 24.55 7.27 2.16
CA THR A 248 24.27 6.39 3.32
C THR A 248 24.94 5.03 3.25
N LYS A 249 25.49 4.67 2.08
CA LYS A 249 26.09 3.36 1.81
C LYS A 249 27.52 3.51 1.27
N LEU A 250 28.37 2.52 1.54
CA LEU A 250 29.71 2.39 0.94
C LEU A 250 29.66 1.40 -0.23
N CYS A 251 30.33 1.70 -1.32
CA CYS A 251 30.51 0.77 -2.44
C CYS A 251 31.76 -0.10 -2.20
N ILE A 252 31.68 -1.41 -2.44
CA ILE A 252 32.86 -2.29 -2.39
C ILE A 252 33.85 -1.96 -3.53
N ASN A 253 33.34 -1.62 -4.72
CA ASN A 253 34.15 -1.12 -5.82
C ASN A 253 33.85 0.37 -6.11
N PRO A 254 34.42 1.30 -5.33
CA PRO A 254 34.16 2.73 -5.51
C PRO A 254 34.68 3.29 -6.84
N ALA A 255 35.67 2.63 -7.46
CA ALA A 255 36.26 3.04 -8.72
C ALA A 255 35.31 2.87 -9.92
N SER A 256 34.42 1.86 -9.88
CA SER A 256 33.41 1.64 -10.92
C SER A 256 32.13 2.46 -10.72
N ALA A 257 31.91 2.99 -9.52
CA ALA A 257 30.75 3.82 -9.21
C ALA A 257 30.95 5.24 -9.76
N ASP A 258 30.24 5.55 -10.84
CA ASP A 258 30.14 6.89 -11.41
C ASP A 258 29.14 7.77 -10.62
N LYS A 259 28.93 8.99 -11.10
CA LYS A 259 28.00 9.94 -10.49
C LYS A 259 26.55 9.42 -10.48
N ASP A 260 26.14 8.66 -11.48
CA ASP A 260 24.76 8.16 -11.58
C ASP A 260 24.53 7.03 -10.57
N VAL A 261 25.50 6.15 -10.37
CA VAL A 261 25.46 5.13 -9.32
C VAL A 261 25.38 5.79 -7.94
N ILE A 262 26.25 6.77 -7.66
CA ILE A 262 26.26 7.48 -6.37
C ILE A 262 24.98 8.29 -6.17
N GLY A 263 24.49 8.95 -7.21
CA GLY A 263 23.26 9.76 -7.15
C GLY A 263 21.99 8.93 -6.89
N ASN A 264 22.03 7.62 -7.12
CA ASN A 264 20.96 6.69 -6.78
C ASN A 264 21.00 6.21 -5.32
N ILE A 265 22.11 6.45 -4.59
CA ILE A 265 22.23 6.13 -3.16
C ILE A 265 21.54 7.23 -2.35
N PRO A 266 20.71 6.89 -1.35
CA PRO A 266 20.14 7.88 -0.45
C PRO A 266 21.22 8.73 0.23
N MET A 267 20.95 10.03 0.38
CA MET A 267 21.84 10.96 1.07
C MET A 267 21.31 11.25 2.48
N ALA A 268 22.21 11.36 3.45
CA ALA A 268 21.91 11.73 4.82
C ALA A 268 22.68 12.99 5.24
N ASP A 269 22.14 13.66 6.25
CA ASP A 269 22.81 14.74 6.97
C ASP A 269 23.28 14.17 8.32
N LEU A 270 24.61 14.06 8.48
CA LEU A 270 25.25 13.51 9.66
C LEU A 270 25.39 14.57 10.75
N GLU A 271 24.81 14.28 11.91
CA GLU A 271 24.99 15.11 13.10
C GLU A 271 26.41 14.96 13.66
N SER A 272 26.87 15.98 14.40
CA SER A 272 28.09 15.87 15.21
C SER A 272 27.71 15.68 16.68
N ASP A 273 28.39 14.75 17.35
CA ASP A 273 28.26 14.53 18.80
C ASP A 273 29.03 15.57 19.64
N ASN A 274 29.56 16.64 19.01
CA ASN A 274 30.49 17.56 19.65
C ASN A 274 29.76 18.60 20.50
N ALA A 275 29.96 18.55 21.82
CA ALA A 275 29.74 19.69 22.70
C ALA A 275 30.96 20.64 22.57
N PHE A 276 30.73 21.93 22.33
CA PHE A 276 31.80 22.92 22.22
C PHE A 276 32.08 23.56 23.58
N GLY A 277 32.77 22.83 24.47
CA GLY A 277 33.23 23.35 25.75
C GLY A 277 34.58 24.05 25.64
N ASP A 278 34.87 25.04 26.49
CA ASP A 278 36.19 25.68 26.50
C ASP A 278 37.36 24.70 26.74
N ALA A 279 37.08 23.55 27.37
CA ALA A 279 38.04 22.48 27.59
C ALA A 279 38.45 21.73 26.30
N ASP A 280 37.65 21.83 25.23
CA ASP A 280 37.85 21.09 23.97
C ASP A 280 38.65 21.90 22.92
N LYS A 281 39.11 23.09 23.29
CA LYS A 281 39.95 23.95 22.44
C LYS A 281 41.42 23.51 22.49
N ASP A 282 42.08 23.50 21.33
CA ASP A 282 43.52 23.37 21.27
C ASP A 282 44.24 24.64 21.80
N THR A 283 45.56 24.59 21.91
CA THR A 283 46.38 25.70 22.44
C THR A 283 46.24 27.01 21.67
N ASP A 284 45.80 26.94 20.40
CA ASP A 284 45.58 28.09 19.53
C ASP A 284 44.10 28.55 19.54
N GLY A 285 43.26 27.90 20.35
CA GLY A 285 41.85 28.22 20.55
C GLY A 285 40.91 27.64 19.50
N PHE A 286 41.34 26.64 18.73
CA PHE A 286 40.51 25.94 17.72
C PHE A 286 39.85 24.69 18.30
N PHE A 287 38.61 24.44 17.86
CA PHE A 287 37.93 23.16 18.02
C PHE A 287 38.22 22.25 16.83
N THR A 288 38.22 20.94 17.05
CA THR A 288 38.37 19.95 15.97
C THR A 288 37.12 19.08 15.86
N SER A 289 36.49 19.07 14.69
CA SER A 289 35.40 18.17 14.34
C SER A 289 35.85 17.19 13.28
N GLN A 290 35.42 15.93 13.36
CA GLN A 290 35.88 14.87 12.47
C GLN A 290 34.75 13.94 12.04
N TRP A 291 34.75 13.55 10.76
CA TRP A 291 33.79 12.62 10.17
C TRP A 291 34.48 11.60 9.27
N TYR A 292 33.89 10.40 9.17
CA TYR A 292 34.26 9.37 8.20
C TYR A 292 33.08 9.12 7.27
N VAL A 293 33.28 9.29 5.97
CA VAL A 293 32.19 9.33 4.99
C VAL A 293 32.49 8.58 3.70
N ALA A 294 31.43 8.13 3.04
CA ALA A 294 31.47 7.56 1.69
C ALA A 294 31.96 8.57 0.64
N GLN A 295 32.35 8.06 -0.52
CA GLN A 295 32.66 8.91 -1.67
C GLN A 295 31.43 9.66 -2.18
N ASN A 296 31.62 10.89 -2.63
CA ASN A 296 30.58 11.67 -3.27
C ASN A 296 31.17 12.40 -4.49
N LYS A 297 30.74 12.04 -5.70
CA LYS A 297 31.29 12.59 -6.96
C LYS A 297 30.36 13.64 -7.55
N GLN A 298 30.69 14.91 -7.34
CA GLN A 298 29.92 16.05 -7.85
C GLN A 298 30.63 16.83 -8.97
N GLY A 299 31.93 16.59 -9.13
CA GLY A 299 32.78 17.10 -10.19
C GLY A 299 33.27 18.52 -9.96
N THR A 300 33.92 19.04 -11.00
CA THR A 300 34.39 20.42 -11.09
C THR A 300 33.34 21.31 -11.74
N ILE A 301 33.03 22.45 -11.11
CA ILE A 301 32.12 23.48 -11.63
C ILE A 301 32.93 24.69 -12.11
N SER A 302 33.09 24.83 -13.43
CA SER A 302 33.93 25.85 -14.07
C SER A 302 33.58 27.29 -13.67
N ASP A 303 32.32 27.53 -13.35
CA ASP A 303 31.75 28.83 -13.04
C ASP A 303 32.06 29.35 -11.63
N ILE A 304 32.63 28.49 -10.79
CA ILE A 304 33.06 28.83 -9.43
C ILE A 304 34.55 29.14 -9.51
N VAL A 305 34.89 30.42 -9.35
CA VAL A 305 36.26 30.92 -9.55
C VAL A 305 36.97 31.22 -8.23
N SER A 306 36.24 31.25 -7.11
CA SER A 306 36.77 31.49 -5.77
C SER A 306 36.06 30.67 -4.70
N GLU A 307 36.70 30.56 -3.54
CA GLU A 307 36.13 29.91 -2.34
C GLU A 307 34.80 30.55 -1.91
N ARG A 308 34.63 31.87 -2.04
CA ARG A 308 33.38 32.57 -1.71
C ARG A 308 32.21 32.21 -2.64
N ASP A 309 32.49 31.74 -3.85
CA ASP A 309 31.46 31.32 -4.81
C ASP A 309 30.93 29.91 -4.51
N ARG A 310 31.52 29.21 -3.53
CA ARG A 310 31.13 27.85 -3.11
C ARG A 310 29.93 27.88 -2.18
N TYR A 311 28.79 28.31 -2.70
CA TYR A 311 27.53 28.22 -1.97
C TYR A 311 26.39 27.77 -2.87
N ARG A 312 25.38 27.21 -2.23
CA ARG A 312 24.04 27.04 -2.80
C ARG A 312 23.03 27.23 -1.68
N LYS A 313 22.19 28.25 -1.79
CA LYS A 313 21.16 28.53 -0.79
C LYS A 313 20.03 27.53 -0.95
N VAL A 314 19.68 26.84 0.13
CA VAL A 314 18.58 25.87 0.17
C VAL A 314 17.21 26.54 -0.02
N THR A 315 17.12 27.84 0.25
CA THR A 315 15.85 28.60 0.22
C THR A 315 15.33 28.90 -1.19
N ASP A 316 16.23 29.23 -2.12
CA ASP A 316 15.88 29.69 -3.47
C ASP A 316 16.74 29.04 -4.57
N GLY A 317 17.67 28.15 -4.19
CA GLY A 317 18.59 27.50 -5.12
C GLY A 317 19.67 28.41 -5.69
N SER A 318 19.79 29.66 -5.21
CA SER A 318 20.82 30.60 -5.66
C SER A 318 22.23 30.12 -5.30
N GLY A 319 23.22 30.51 -6.10
CA GLY A 319 24.58 29.98 -6.02
C GLY A 319 24.82 28.84 -7.01
N LYS A 320 26.08 28.48 -7.22
CA LYS A 320 26.51 27.57 -8.29
C LYS A 320 27.04 26.24 -7.79
N ALA A 321 27.13 26.05 -6.47
CA ALA A 321 27.60 24.79 -5.92
C ALA A 321 26.60 23.65 -6.23
N PRO A 322 27.04 22.39 -6.38
CA PRO A 322 26.16 21.25 -6.62
C PRO A 322 25.18 21.01 -5.47
N GLU A 323 23.92 20.71 -5.77
CA GLU A 323 22.88 20.44 -4.76
C GLU A 323 23.19 19.25 -3.85
N ALA A 324 23.84 18.23 -4.39
CA ALA A 324 24.28 17.04 -3.67
C ALA A 324 25.74 17.14 -3.18
N GLY A 325 26.36 18.33 -3.20
CA GLY A 325 27.72 18.53 -2.70
C GLY A 325 27.83 18.37 -1.19
N THR A 326 28.77 17.54 -0.73
CA THR A 326 29.05 17.37 0.69
C THR A 326 29.53 18.70 1.28
N ASN A 327 28.85 19.15 2.33
CA ASN A 327 29.15 20.43 2.97
C ASN A 327 28.85 20.38 4.46
N ILE A 328 29.50 21.25 5.21
CA ILE A 328 29.34 21.41 6.65
C ILE A 328 28.50 22.66 6.90
N GLU A 329 27.52 22.55 7.79
CA GLU A 329 26.80 23.72 8.32
C GLU A 329 27.16 23.94 9.78
N ALA A 330 27.66 25.13 10.08
CA ALA A 330 27.85 25.62 11.44
C ALA A 330 26.76 26.64 11.76
N TRP A 331 26.06 26.47 12.88
CA TRP A 331 25.00 27.40 13.27
C TRP A 331 25.27 28.06 14.61
N SER A 332 24.80 29.29 14.70
CA SER A 332 24.91 30.14 15.87
C SER A 332 23.61 30.89 16.10
N TYR A 333 23.28 31.20 17.35
CA TYR A 333 22.14 32.04 17.68
C TYR A 333 22.58 33.44 18.07
N SER A 334 21.71 34.43 17.82
CA SER A 334 21.93 35.80 18.28
C SER A 334 21.78 35.90 19.79
N LYS A 335 22.74 36.55 20.46
CA LYS A 335 22.68 36.84 21.90
C LYS A 335 21.54 37.80 22.26
N SER A 336 21.04 38.58 21.30
CA SER A 336 19.91 39.51 21.51
C SER A 336 18.55 38.85 21.33
N ASP A 337 18.45 37.82 20.49
CA ASP A 337 17.24 37.01 20.31
C ASP A 337 17.61 35.59 19.88
N ARG A 338 17.41 34.63 20.79
CA ARG A 338 17.74 33.23 20.56
C ARG A 338 16.91 32.56 19.45
N LYS A 339 15.82 33.19 18.98
CA LYS A 339 15.06 32.72 17.82
C LYS A 339 15.75 33.02 16.50
N LEU A 340 16.67 33.98 16.47
CA LEU A 340 17.41 34.35 15.26
C LEU A 340 18.70 33.57 15.20
N TYR A 341 18.89 32.82 14.12
CA TYR A 341 20.09 32.01 13.93
C TYR A 341 20.76 32.32 12.60
N THR A 342 22.08 32.13 12.60
CA THR A 342 22.95 32.30 11.44
C THR A 342 23.62 30.98 11.13
N VAL A 343 23.47 30.50 9.89
CA VAL A 343 24.07 29.27 9.36
C VAL A 343 25.21 29.62 8.41
N HIS A 344 26.36 29.01 8.60
CA HIS A 344 27.56 29.16 7.78
C HIS A 344 27.82 27.86 7.04
N GLN A 345 27.86 27.90 5.72
CA GLN A 345 28.05 26.73 4.85
C GLN A 345 29.51 26.61 4.39
N ILE A 346 30.08 25.41 4.51
CA ILE A 346 31.47 25.10 4.15
C ILE A 346 31.49 23.85 3.28
N TYR A 347 31.78 23.97 1.98
CA TYR A 347 31.86 22.80 1.11
C TYR A 347 33.16 22.02 1.28
N VAL A 348 33.06 20.70 1.15
CA VAL A 348 34.19 19.77 1.10
C VAL A 348 34.40 19.33 -0.34
N GLY A 349 35.65 19.17 -0.75
CA GLY A 349 36.00 18.62 -2.06
C GLY A 349 37.50 18.58 -2.33
N ASN A 350 37.92 18.06 -3.48
CA ASN A 350 39.35 17.86 -3.82
C ASN A 350 40.16 19.16 -3.98
N ASN A 351 39.50 20.32 -3.96
CA ASN A 351 40.14 21.61 -3.80
C ASN A 351 39.20 22.58 -3.06
N ASN A 352 39.68 23.78 -2.75
CA ASN A 352 38.94 24.83 -2.05
C ASN A 352 38.26 25.83 -3.00
N THR A 353 38.23 25.56 -4.30
CA THR A 353 37.68 26.47 -5.32
C THR A 353 36.50 25.84 -6.04
N ASN A 354 36.71 24.90 -6.94
CA ASN A 354 35.69 24.50 -7.92
C ASN A 354 35.37 23.00 -7.97
N ASN A 355 36.11 22.15 -7.26
CA ASN A 355 35.86 20.70 -7.25
C ASN A 355 35.20 20.26 -5.94
N PHE A 356 34.11 19.51 -6.07
CA PHE A 356 33.24 19.05 -4.98
C PHE A 356 33.26 17.53 -4.80
N ASP A 357 34.27 16.86 -5.36
CA ASP A 357 34.45 15.42 -5.20
C ASP A 357 35.05 15.10 -3.82
N VAL A 358 34.41 14.17 -3.13
CA VAL A 358 34.92 13.49 -1.93
C VAL A 358 35.28 12.07 -2.34
N GLU A 359 36.56 11.73 -2.32
CA GLU A 359 37.13 10.50 -2.84
C GLU A 359 37.58 9.58 -1.71
N ILE A 360 37.30 8.28 -1.84
CA ILE A 360 37.74 7.26 -0.88
C ILE A 360 39.25 7.32 -0.61
N ASN A 361 39.67 6.86 0.58
CA ASN A 361 41.07 6.86 0.98
C ASN A 361 41.72 8.25 0.90
N SER A 362 40.97 9.29 1.26
CA SER A 362 41.46 10.68 1.31
C SER A 362 41.24 11.35 2.65
N TYR A 363 42.12 12.30 2.98
CA TYR A 363 42.05 13.15 4.17
C TYR A 363 41.80 14.61 3.77
N TYR A 364 40.62 15.13 4.13
CA TYR A 364 40.18 16.50 3.89
C TYR A 364 40.38 17.31 5.19
N ASP A 365 41.57 17.86 5.38
CA ASP A 365 41.93 18.63 6.57
C ASP A 365 41.70 20.14 6.35
N LEU A 366 40.55 20.62 6.78
CA LEU A 366 40.05 21.98 6.61
C LEU A 366 40.25 22.82 7.88
N ARG A 367 40.56 24.10 7.71
CA ARG A 367 40.66 25.10 8.77
C ARG A 367 39.79 26.31 8.45
N THR A 368 39.08 26.84 9.44
CA THR A 368 38.23 28.03 9.29
C THR A 368 38.20 28.91 10.56
N ILE A 369 38.05 30.22 10.36
CA ILE A 369 37.71 31.17 11.41
C ILE A 369 36.40 31.84 10.99
N ILE A 370 35.32 31.53 11.70
CA ILE A 370 33.99 32.11 11.48
C ILE A 370 33.92 33.42 12.26
N ASN A 371 34.03 34.56 11.56
CA ASN A 371 34.13 35.90 12.13
C ASN A 371 33.18 36.93 11.48
N SER A 372 32.19 36.47 10.70
CA SER A 372 31.23 37.34 10.03
C SER A 372 29.84 36.70 10.04
N VAL A 373 28.81 37.52 10.13
CA VAL A 373 27.38 37.17 9.93
C VAL A 373 26.76 37.93 8.75
N ASP A 374 27.59 38.49 7.86
CA ASP A 374 27.15 39.30 6.72
C ASP A 374 26.41 38.44 5.68
N LEU A 375 25.13 38.73 5.47
CA LEU A 375 24.26 38.02 4.53
C LEU A 375 24.58 38.29 3.05
N ASN A 376 25.48 39.24 2.77
CA ASN A 376 26.05 39.44 1.43
C ASN A 376 26.98 38.29 1.02
N ASP A 377 27.55 37.57 2.00
CA ASP A 377 28.23 36.32 1.74
C ASP A 377 27.19 35.23 1.47
N GLY A 378 27.19 34.68 0.25
CA GLY A 378 26.22 33.66 -0.16
C GLY A 378 26.25 32.38 0.67
N ARG A 379 27.36 32.11 1.38
CA ARG A 379 27.54 30.98 2.30
C ARG A 379 26.83 31.18 3.65
N ILE A 380 26.44 32.41 3.97
CA ILE A 380 25.81 32.78 5.24
C ILE A 380 24.31 32.97 5.04
N ARG A 381 23.52 32.42 5.96
CA ARG A 381 22.06 32.54 5.94
C ARG A 381 21.53 32.86 7.32
N SER A 382 20.50 33.69 7.37
CA SER A 382 19.76 34.02 8.59
C SER A 382 18.34 33.52 8.50
N TYR A 383 17.80 33.18 9.65
CA TYR A 383 16.49 32.58 9.77
C TYR A 383 15.89 32.82 11.16
N THR A 384 14.59 32.59 11.26
CA THR A 384 13.86 32.62 12.54
C THR A 384 13.36 31.22 12.88
N ALA A 385 13.64 30.76 14.10
CA ALA A 385 13.22 29.46 14.61
C ALA A 385 11.70 29.32 14.56
N VAL A 386 11.20 28.25 13.92
CA VAL A 386 9.79 27.88 13.94
C VAL A 386 9.61 26.71 14.91
N GLN A 387 8.68 26.85 15.85
CA GLN A 387 8.29 25.78 16.77
C GLN A 387 6.87 25.35 16.45
N LYS A 388 6.72 24.18 15.84
CA LYS A 388 5.43 23.63 15.42
C LYS A 388 5.41 22.12 15.56
N VAL A 389 4.35 21.56 16.10
CA VAL A 389 4.05 20.13 16.02
C VAL A 389 2.77 19.96 15.22
N TYR A 390 2.79 19.05 14.26
CA TYR A 390 1.64 18.65 13.46
C TYR A 390 1.43 17.14 13.54
N LEU A 391 0.24 16.73 13.98
CA LEU A 391 -0.20 15.33 13.92
C LEU A 391 -1.72 15.29 13.70
N SER A 392 -2.16 14.61 12.63
CA SER A 392 -3.59 14.39 12.38
C SER A 392 -4.20 13.45 13.42
N SER A 393 -5.37 13.80 13.95
CA SER A 393 -6.01 13.09 15.06
C SER A 393 -7.54 13.10 14.97
N SER A 394 -8.21 12.30 15.81
CA SER A 394 -9.67 12.22 15.80
C SER A 394 -10.32 13.50 16.33
N SER A 395 -9.67 14.19 17.27
CA SER A 395 -10.11 15.45 17.89
C SER A 395 -9.05 16.55 17.78
N TYR A 396 -9.44 17.80 18.09
CA TYR A 396 -8.46 18.89 18.23
C TYR A 396 -7.41 18.55 19.30
N PRO A 397 -6.12 18.84 19.05
CA PRO A 397 -5.10 18.63 20.04
C PRO A 397 -5.27 19.62 21.20
N THR A 398 -4.92 19.17 22.41
CA THR A 398 -4.85 20.06 23.58
C THR A 398 -3.39 20.44 23.83
N SER A 399 -3.16 21.68 24.27
CA SER A 399 -1.80 22.18 24.51
C SER A 399 -1.64 22.74 25.92
N SER A 400 -0.49 22.50 26.53
CA SER A 400 -0.11 22.99 27.87
C SER A 400 1.37 23.41 27.93
N GLY A 401 1.77 24.05 29.02
CA GLY A 401 3.17 24.44 29.28
C GLY A 401 3.48 25.93 29.04
N SER A 402 4.70 26.32 29.42
CA SER A 402 5.22 27.70 29.41
C SER A 402 5.96 28.09 28.12
N GLY A 403 6.30 27.12 27.26
CA GLY A 403 7.02 27.34 26.01
C GLY A 403 6.14 27.92 24.90
N THR A 404 6.79 28.54 23.91
CA THR A 404 6.16 29.03 22.68
C THR A 404 6.00 27.94 21.63
N GLY A 405 5.17 28.15 20.61
CA GLY A 405 5.03 27.23 19.47
C GLY A 405 3.60 26.74 19.23
N THR A 406 3.34 26.27 18.01
CA THR A 406 2.00 25.86 17.55
C THR A 406 1.83 24.35 17.62
N ILE A 407 0.77 23.89 18.29
CA ILE A 407 0.34 22.49 18.29
C ILE A 407 -0.90 22.41 17.42
N THR A 408 -0.86 21.66 16.33
CA THR A 408 -1.92 21.63 15.32
C THR A 408 -2.02 20.27 14.65
N GLY A 409 -3.02 20.07 13.80
CA GLY A 409 -3.31 18.82 13.12
C GLY A 409 -4.68 18.83 12.47
N LYS A 410 -4.86 18.03 11.43
CA LYS A 410 -6.20 17.78 10.87
C LYS A 410 -7.03 16.99 11.89
N THR A 411 -8.28 17.37 12.08
CA THR A 411 -9.25 16.70 12.97
C THR A 411 -10.21 15.80 12.20
N ASN A 412 -10.95 14.95 12.91
CA ASN A 412 -11.82 13.90 12.36
C ASN A 412 -11.05 12.87 11.53
N VAL A 413 -9.79 12.62 11.89
CA VAL A 413 -8.91 11.68 11.21
C VAL A 413 -8.75 10.42 12.06
N TYR A 414 -8.99 9.26 11.46
CA TYR A 414 -8.92 7.94 12.09
C TYR A 414 -7.94 7.07 11.31
N PHE A 415 -7.32 6.11 11.99
CA PHE A 415 -6.83 4.91 11.33
C PHE A 415 -8.03 4.00 11.03
N ASP A 416 -7.99 3.30 9.91
CA ASP A 416 -8.95 2.28 9.53
C ASP A 416 -8.46 0.88 9.93
N ALA A 417 -9.20 -0.15 9.54
CA ALA A 417 -8.97 -1.53 9.92
C ALA A 417 -7.65 -2.12 9.45
N HIS A 418 -7.12 -1.63 8.32
CA HIS A 418 -5.90 -2.13 7.70
C HIS A 418 -4.64 -1.62 8.42
N TYR A 419 -3.47 -2.12 8.01
CA TYR A 419 -2.21 -1.54 8.47
C TYR A 419 -2.14 -0.07 8.04
N GLY A 420 -1.74 0.80 8.96
CA GLY A 420 -1.70 2.23 8.70
C GLY A 420 -0.43 2.87 9.21
N TRP A 421 -0.12 4.06 8.69
CA TRP A 421 0.91 4.90 9.29
C TRP A 421 0.54 6.39 9.27
N ARG A 422 1.07 7.14 10.23
CA ARG A 422 0.86 8.60 10.35
C ARG A 422 2.14 9.31 10.75
N PRO A 423 2.54 10.39 10.05
CA PRO A 423 3.73 11.13 10.43
C PRO A 423 3.42 12.04 11.63
N VAL A 424 4.33 12.04 12.60
CA VAL A 424 4.40 13.07 13.65
C VAL A 424 5.43 14.08 13.18
N ILE A 425 4.97 15.24 12.73
CA ILE A 425 5.82 16.27 12.12
C ILE A 425 6.17 17.30 13.17
N ILE A 426 7.47 17.56 13.32
CA ILE A 426 8.01 18.40 14.38
C ILE A 426 8.99 19.38 13.76
N TYR A 427 8.67 20.66 13.88
CA TYR A 427 9.59 21.77 13.65
C TYR A 427 10.01 22.24 15.03
N ALA A 428 11.26 22.00 15.38
CA ALA A 428 11.83 22.46 16.63
C ALA A 428 13.31 22.80 16.43
N GLN A 429 13.87 23.59 17.34
CA GLN A 429 15.28 24.00 17.33
C GLN A 429 15.74 24.26 18.76
N GLY A 430 16.93 23.77 19.11
CA GLY A 430 17.45 23.82 20.48
C GLY A 430 16.54 23.11 21.48
N ARG A 431 15.79 22.10 21.03
CA ARG A 431 14.73 21.45 21.80
C ARG A 431 14.96 19.96 21.95
N LYS A 432 14.86 19.50 23.19
CA LYS A 432 14.62 18.11 23.52
C LYS A 432 13.17 17.81 23.18
N VAL A 433 12.96 16.79 22.35
CA VAL A 433 11.65 16.36 21.89
C VAL A 433 11.40 14.96 22.38
N THR A 434 10.29 14.78 23.10
CA THR A 434 9.82 13.47 23.55
C THR A 434 8.46 13.21 22.93
N VAL A 435 8.32 12.11 22.21
CA VAL A 435 7.05 11.62 21.68
C VAL A 435 6.74 10.29 22.36
N GLY A 436 5.58 10.19 23.01
CA GLY A 436 5.15 8.97 23.68
C GLY A 436 3.70 8.60 23.36
N ILE A 437 3.43 7.30 23.38
CA ILE A 437 2.11 6.69 23.24
C ILE A 437 1.61 6.28 24.63
N TYR A 438 0.39 6.68 24.96
CA TYR A 438 -0.22 6.57 26.27
C TYR A 438 -1.58 5.90 26.18
N LYS A 439 -1.94 5.12 27.20
CA LYS A 439 -3.25 4.46 27.27
C LYS A 439 -4.36 5.34 27.87
N ASP A 440 -3.98 6.40 28.59
CA ASP A 440 -4.91 7.31 29.26
C ASP A 440 -4.92 8.72 28.65
N ALA A 441 -6.08 9.37 28.67
CA ALA A 441 -6.27 10.71 28.09
C ALA A 441 -5.42 11.80 28.77
N GLN A 442 -5.01 11.58 30.03
CA GLN A 442 -4.13 12.52 30.73
C GLN A 442 -2.66 12.34 30.34
N CYS A 443 -2.32 11.28 29.60
CA CYS A 443 -0.98 10.91 29.16
C CYS A 443 0.00 10.75 30.34
N THR A 444 -0.42 9.96 31.32
CA THR A 444 0.33 9.64 32.55
C THR A 444 0.94 8.25 32.55
N GLN A 445 0.35 7.31 31.80
CA GLN A 445 0.77 5.91 31.71
C GLN A 445 1.10 5.56 30.26
N LEU A 446 2.37 5.24 29.98
CA LEU A 446 2.80 4.76 28.67
C LEU A 446 2.06 3.47 28.31
N ALA A 447 1.74 3.32 27.03
CA ALA A 447 1.13 2.11 26.49
C ALA A 447 2.08 0.91 26.70
N ASN A 448 1.55 -0.22 27.17
CA ASN A 448 2.32 -1.43 27.39
C ASN A 448 2.51 -2.19 26.08
N MET A 449 3.74 -2.21 25.57
CA MET A 449 4.08 -2.92 24.32
C MET A 449 3.88 -4.45 24.40
N ASN A 450 3.79 -5.01 25.60
CA ASN A 450 3.49 -6.43 25.81
C ASN A 450 1.99 -6.73 25.89
N SER A 451 1.13 -5.71 25.82
CA SER A 451 -0.33 -5.88 25.84
C SER A 451 -0.88 -5.80 24.42
N ALA A 452 -1.57 -6.83 23.96
CA ALA A 452 -2.21 -6.87 22.63
C ALA A 452 -3.23 -5.73 22.41
N THR A 453 -3.84 -5.21 23.48
CA THR A 453 -4.82 -4.11 23.41
C THR A 453 -4.19 -2.73 23.41
N GLU A 454 -2.90 -2.61 23.75
CA GLU A 454 -2.18 -1.33 23.84
C GLU A 454 -1.00 -1.23 22.85
N ASN A 455 -0.51 -2.35 22.32
CA ASN A 455 0.64 -2.40 21.40
C ASN A 455 0.27 -2.21 19.93
N TRP A 456 -1.01 -1.99 19.62
CA TRP A 456 -1.49 -1.83 18.25
C TRP A 456 -1.02 -0.55 17.57
N LEU A 457 -0.59 0.46 18.35
CA LEU A 457 0.03 1.68 17.83
C LEU A 457 1.47 1.73 18.31
N GLN A 458 2.40 1.82 17.37
CA GLN A 458 3.84 1.82 17.62
C GLN A 458 4.46 3.05 16.98
N LEU A 459 5.63 3.45 17.47
CA LEU A 459 6.38 4.61 17.02
C LEU A 459 7.71 4.15 16.43
N SER A 460 8.12 4.76 15.32
CA SER A 460 9.44 4.54 14.71
C SER A 460 10.03 5.84 14.14
N ALA A 461 11.35 5.83 13.99
CA ALA A 461 12.08 6.83 13.23
C ALA A 461 12.15 6.50 11.72
N TYR A 462 11.81 5.27 11.33
CA TYR A 462 11.88 4.82 9.94
C TYR A 462 10.61 5.18 9.17
N PRO A 463 10.75 5.65 7.92
CA PRO A 463 9.64 6.22 7.14
C PRO A 463 8.65 5.22 6.57
N ASN A 464 8.99 3.93 6.54
CA ASN A 464 8.11 2.86 6.10
C ASN A 464 8.44 1.54 6.80
N TYR A 465 7.55 0.57 6.65
CA TYR A 465 7.69 -0.73 7.31
C TYR A 465 8.83 -1.59 6.74
N THR A 466 9.14 -1.48 5.44
CA THR A 466 10.32 -2.15 4.84
C THR A 466 11.60 -1.76 5.57
N GLU A 467 11.82 -0.47 5.81
CA GLU A 467 12.97 0.04 6.54
C GLU A 467 12.93 -0.37 8.02
N VAL A 468 11.74 -0.45 8.64
CA VAL A 468 11.60 -1.03 9.98
C VAL A 468 12.13 -2.46 10.00
N VAL A 469 11.70 -3.32 9.07
CA VAL A 469 12.13 -4.73 9.00
C VAL A 469 13.63 -4.84 8.76
N ARG A 470 14.17 -4.12 7.78
CA ARG A 470 15.61 -4.12 7.45
C ARG A 470 16.51 -3.68 8.61
N ASN A 471 16.03 -2.78 9.46
CA ASN A 471 16.82 -2.21 10.54
C ASN A 471 16.58 -2.88 11.91
N GLY A 472 15.90 -4.03 11.97
CA GLY A 472 15.73 -4.82 13.20
C GLY A 472 14.29 -5.20 13.53
N GLY A 473 13.33 -4.93 12.64
CA GLY A 473 11.94 -5.35 12.75
C GLY A 473 11.26 -4.85 14.02
N ALA A 474 10.60 -5.75 14.75
CA ALA A 474 9.91 -5.42 15.99
C ALA A 474 10.81 -4.72 17.04
N ASN A 475 12.14 -4.94 16.99
CA ASN A 475 13.07 -4.35 17.95
C ASN A 475 13.29 -2.84 17.77
N VAL A 476 12.94 -2.27 16.61
CA VAL A 476 13.05 -0.82 16.36
C VAL A 476 11.72 -0.08 16.50
N LEU A 477 10.63 -0.80 16.79
CA LEU A 477 9.33 -0.24 17.13
C LEU A 477 9.30 0.01 18.64
N THR A 478 8.79 1.16 19.05
CA THR A 478 8.75 1.57 20.46
C THR A 478 7.45 2.30 20.79
N ASN A 479 7.14 2.51 22.07
CA ASN A 479 6.05 3.37 22.53
C ASN A 479 6.53 4.80 22.85
N GLN A 480 7.84 5.06 22.85
CA GLN A 480 8.42 6.36 23.16
C GLN A 480 9.75 6.57 22.45
N ILE A 481 9.94 7.77 21.89
CA ILE A 481 11.20 8.25 21.33
C ILE A 481 11.55 9.59 21.98
N GLU A 482 12.82 9.76 22.28
CA GLU A 482 13.42 11.00 22.78
C GLU A 482 14.60 11.40 21.90
N THR A 483 14.62 12.64 21.42
CA THR A 483 15.68 13.15 20.56
C THR A 483 15.95 14.63 20.81
N ASN A 484 17.16 15.07 20.51
CA ASN A 484 17.57 16.46 20.64
C ASN A 484 17.64 17.09 19.24
N ILE A 485 16.81 18.11 19.00
CA ILE A 485 16.78 18.83 17.73
C ILE A 485 17.52 20.16 17.89
N PHE A 486 18.74 20.24 17.39
CA PHE A 486 19.62 21.41 17.53
C PHE A 486 19.41 22.46 16.44
N VAL A 487 19.18 22.02 15.20
CA VAL A 487 18.88 22.88 14.05
C VAL A 487 17.38 22.92 13.76
N PRO A 488 16.85 24.04 13.26
CA PRO A 488 15.47 24.19 12.80
C PRO A 488 15.27 23.33 11.56
N THR A 489 14.85 22.12 11.83
CA THR A 489 14.63 21.07 10.86
C THR A 489 13.20 20.62 10.96
N ARG A 490 12.63 20.28 9.81
CA ARG A 490 11.38 19.54 9.75
C ARG A 490 11.73 18.08 10.00
N PHE A 491 11.43 17.62 11.19
CA PHE A 491 11.67 16.26 11.63
C PHE A 491 10.38 15.43 11.56
N LYS A 492 10.49 14.14 11.24
CA LYS A 492 9.35 13.22 11.16
C LYS A 492 9.63 11.96 11.97
N LEU A 493 8.69 11.60 12.83
CA LEU A 493 8.52 10.24 13.31
C LEU A 493 7.28 9.63 12.67
N TYR A 494 7.12 8.32 12.78
CA TYR A 494 6.05 7.58 12.14
C TYR A 494 5.34 6.72 13.17
N LEU A 495 4.04 6.95 13.31
CA LEU A 495 3.14 6.03 14.00
C LEU A 495 2.78 4.91 13.05
N TYR A 496 2.86 3.67 13.48
CA TYR A 496 2.39 2.48 12.76
C TYR A 496 1.24 1.85 13.52
N ALA A 497 0.12 1.64 12.83
CA ALA A 497 -1.04 0.94 13.37
C ALA A 497 -1.07 -0.49 12.82
N ASP A 498 -1.25 -1.45 13.72
CA ASP A 498 -1.63 -2.83 13.41
C ASP A 498 -3.09 -2.89 12.97
N GLU A 499 -3.51 -4.01 12.40
CA GLU A 499 -4.88 -4.18 11.95
C GLU A 499 -5.86 -4.24 13.11
N TYR A 500 -7.09 -3.82 12.85
CA TYR A 500 -8.21 -3.94 13.77
C TYR A 500 -9.39 -4.60 13.08
N ILE A 501 -9.43 -5.92 13.09
CA ILE A 501 -10.48 -6.72 12.46
C ILE A 501 -11.30 -7.52 13.48
N THR A 502 -10.68 -7.88 14.60
CA THR A 502 -11.29 -8.65 15.69
C THR A 502 -11.24 -7.87 17.00
N ASP A 503 -12.07 -8.26 17.96
CA ASP A 503 -11.95 -7.82 19.34
C ASP A 503 -10.71 -8.42 20.04
N GLU A 504 -10.58 -8.12 21.33
CA GLU A 504 -9.51 -8.62 22.21
C GLU A 504 -9.48 -10.16 22.37
N ASN A 505 -10.58 -10.85 22.06
CA ASN A 505 -10.69 -12.30 22.10
C ASN A 505 -10.46 -12.95 20.72
N GLY A 506 -10.11 -12.16 19.70
CA GLY A 506 -9.95 -12.63 18.33
C GLY A 506 -11.27 -12.93 17.62
N VAL A 507 -12.39 -12.44 18.16
CA VAL A 507 -13.73 -12.66 17.60
C VAL A 507 -14.14 -11.47 16.73
N ILE A 508 -14.77 -11.76 15.61
CA ILE A 508 -15.41 -10.74 14.77
C ILE A 508 -16.63 -10.23 15.53
N THR A 509 -16.60 -8.96 15.91
CA THR A 509 -17.72 -8.33 16.59
C THR A 509 -18.68 -7.73 15.58
N ASP A 510 -19.93 -8.12 15.72
CA ASP A 510 -21.04 -7.61 14.94
C ASP A 510 -21.60 -6.36 15.68
N PRO A 511 -21.69 -5.15 15.07
CA PRO A 511 -22.53 -4.06 15.57
C PRO A 511 -23.91 -4.52 16.07
N GLU A 512 -24.36 -3.97 17.20
CA GLU A 512 -25.66 -4.26 17.80
C GLU A 512 -26.81 -3.57 17.04
N PHE A 513 -27.30 -4.21 15.97
CA PHE A 513 -28.56 -3.85 15.32
C PHE A 513 -29.72 -4.67 15.89
N ASP A 514 -30.64 -3.98 16.55
CA ASP A 514 -31.94 -4.48 16.95
C ASP A 514 -32.81 -4.57 15.70
N ARG A 515 -33.13 -5.80 15.29
CA ARG A 515 -33.95 -6.10 14.10
C ARG A 515 -35.35 -5.46 14.17
N ASN A 516 -35.79 -5.01 15.35
CA ASN A 516 -37.08 -4.38 15.58
C ASN A 516 -37.02 -2.84 15.66
N LYS A 517 -35.84 -2.22 15.52
CA LYS A 517 -35.68 -0.76 15.59
C LYS A 517 -35.33 -0.15 14.24
N VAL A 518 -35.98 0.98 13.94
CA VAL A 518 -35.62 1.83 12.82
C VAL A 518 -34.47 2.73 13.24
N TYR A 519 -33.31 2.53 12.64
CA TYR A 519 -32.14 3.37 12.85
C TYR A 519 -32.22 4.58 11.92
N ASN A 520 -31.73 5.74 12.38
CA ASN A 520 -31.40 6.81 11.45
C ASN A 520 -30.43 6.23 10.43
N ALA A 521 -30.65 6.50 9.14
CA ALA A 521 -29.77 6.03 8.10
C ALA A 521 -28.32 6.39 8.47
N ALA A 522 -27.41 5.43 8.33
CA ALA A 522 -25.99 5.70 8.33
C ALA A 522 -25.70 6.56 7.09
N THR A 523 -26.02 7.85 7.16
CA THR A 523 -25.77 8.79 6.07
C THR A 523 -24.28 9.11 6.00
N ASN A 524 -23.89 9.71 4.89
CA ASN A 524 -22.59 10.22 4.45
C ASN A 524 -21.66 10.82 5.55
N TYR A 525 -22.20 11.18 6.71
CA TYR A 525 -21.50 11.88 7.77
C TYR A 525 -21.20 11.03 9.01
N LEU A 526 -21.83 9.85 9.17
CA LEU A 526 -21.76 9.04 10.40
C LEU A 526 -21.75 7.49 10.22
N PRO A 527 -21.25 6.87 9.12
CA PRO A 527 -21.06 5.42 9.09
C PRO A 527 -20.06 4.96 10.17
N THR A 528 -19.26 5.90 10.69
CA THR A 528 -18.32 5.72 11.79
C THR A 528 -18.97 5.32 13.12
N ASN A 529 -20.27 5.52 13.31
CA ASN A 529 -20.93 5.20 14.58
C ASN A 529 -21.22 3.71 14.77
N PHE A 530 -21.05 2.89 13.73
CA PHE A 530 -21.43 1.48 13.72
C PHE A 530 -20.25 0.52 13.90
N VAL A 531 -19.02 1.01 13.86
CA VAL A 531 -17.82 0.19 14.02
C VAL A 531 -17.15 0.50 15.35
N SER A 532 -16.73 -0.56 16.03
CA SER A 532 -15.96 -0.45 17.26
C SER A 532 -14.71 0.38 17.02
N GLU A 533 -14.30 1.12 18.04
CA GLU A 533 -13.08 1.91 18.02
C GLU A 533 -12.14 1.44 19.13
N ARG A 534 -10.85 1.45 18.85
CA ARG A 534 -9.81 1.43 19.89
C ARG A 534 -9.10 2.78 19.93
N THR A 535 -8.73 3.21 21.13
CA THR A 535 -8.19 4.56 21.37
C THR A 535 -6.88 4.49 22.14
N LEU A 536 -5.89 5.25 21.67
CA LEU A 536 -4.66 5.57 22.39
C LEU A 536 -4.38 7.08 22.26
N TYR A 537 -3.44 7.58 23.03
CA TYR A 537 -3.11 9.00 23.07
C TYR A 537 -1.65 9.23 22.76
N VAL A 538 -1.34 10.22 21.93
CA VAL A 538 0.04 10.61 21.64
C VAL A 538 0.32 11.94 22.32
N LYS A 539 1.39 12.00 23.10
CA LYS A 539 1.88 13.26 23.69
C LYS A 539 3.22 13.60 23.06
N VAL A 540 3.33 14.83 22.58
CA VAL A 540 4.57 15.43 22.11
C VAL A 540 4.97 16.53 23.08
N THR A 541 6.17 16.43 23.64
CA THR A 541 6.77 17.43 24.52
C THR A 541 7.99 18.02 23.84
N THR A 542 8.08 19.35 23.78
CA THR A 542 9.28 20.07 23.35
C THR A 542 9.80 20.91 24.52
N GLU A 543 11.05 20.75 24.87
CA GLU A 543 11.71 21.37 26.03
C GLU A 543 13.06 21.98 25.62
N ASP A 544 13.45 23.15 26.13
CA ASP A 544 14.76 23.75 25.81
C ASP A 544 15.93 22.84 26.27
N ILE A 545 16.94 22.61 25.41
CA ILE A 545 18.09 21.72 25.72
C ILE A 545 19.08 22.37 26.69
N THR A 546 19.23 23.70 26.65
CA THR A 546 20.18 24.44 27.48
C THR A 546 19.68 25.85 27.72
N ALA A 547 19.44 26.25 28.96
CA ALA A 547 19.52 27.64 29.38
C ALA A 547 19.76 27.65 30.88
N GLU A 548 20.75 28.41 31.34
CA GLU A 548 20.78 28.81 32.74
C GLU A 548 19.41 29.42 33.11
N GLY A 549 18.67 28.80 34.03
CA GLY A 549 17.30 29.19 34.42
C GLY A 549 16.26 28.06 34.30
N THR A 550 14.98 28.43 34.45
CA THR A 550 13.85 27.47 34.37
C THR A 550 13.54 27.13 32.91
N SER A 551 13.71 25.85 32.53
CA SER A 551 13.43 25.31 31.20
C SER A 551 11.99 25.59 30.73
N GLN A 552 11.81 26.15 29.52
CA GLN A 552 10.48 26.32 28.93
C GLN A 552 10.06 25.05 28.20
N LYS A 553 8.86 24.57 28.52
CA LYS A 553 8.29 23.37 27.89
C LYS A 553 6.95 23.64 27.25
N ARG A 554 6.70 23.01 26.10
CA ARG A 554 5.40 23.00 25.41
C ARG A 554 4.98 21.55 25.20
N GLU A 555 3.73 21.25 25.52
CA GLU A 555 3.15 19.90 25.42
C GLU A 555 1.94 19.95 24.50
N GLY A 556 1.80 18.95 23.63
CA GLY A 556 0.63 18.71 22.79
C GLY A 556 0.12 17.28 22.98
N LYS A 557 -1.17 17.11 23.25
CA LYS A 557 -1.82 15.79 23.39
C LYS A 557 -2.82 15.57 22.26
N TYR A 558 -2.75 14.40 21.64
CA TYR A 558 -3.54 14.00 20.48
C TYR A 558 -4.30 12.71 20.80
N THR A 559 -5.59 12.68 20.46
CA THR A 559 -6.42 11.46 20.56
C THR A 559 -6.31 10.69 19.25
N ILE A 560 -5.77 9.47 19.32
CA ILE A 560 -5.61 8.60 18.15
C ILE A 560 -6.61 7.45 18.25
N LYS A 561 -7.42 7.30 17.21
CA LYS A 561 -8.46 6.27 17.14
C LYS A 561 -8.26 5.42 15.90
N GLN A 562 -8.52 4.13 16.05
CA GLN A 562 -8.60 3.19 14.94
C GLN A 562 -9.97 2.54 14.88
N LYS A 563 -10.51 2.43 13.67
CA LYS A 563 -11.80 1.82 13.34
C LYS A 563 -11.63 0.33 13.06
N GLN A 564 -12.56 -0.47 13.56
CA GLN A 564 -12.59 -1.89 13.22
C GLN A 564 -13.12 -2.11 11.80
N GLY A 565 -12.61 -3.15 11.13
CA GLY A 565 -13.14 -3.62 9.84
C GLY A 565 -14.57 -4.13 9.97
N HIS A 566 -15.40 -3.85 8.96
CA HIS A 566 -16.80 -4.24 8.95
C HIS A 566 -16.98 -5.62 8.29
N TYR A 567 -17.51 -6.59 9.03
CA TYR A 567 -17.81 -7.92 8.50
C TYR A 567 -19.08 -7.89 7.66
N VAL A 568 -18.98 -8.42 6.44
CA VAL A 568 -20.07 -8.39 5.44
C VAL A 568 -20.63 -9.78 5.13
N GLY A 569 -20.23 -10.81 5.87
CA GLY A 569 -20.68 -12.19 5.64
C GLY A 569 -19.69 -13.02 4.82
N LEU A 570 -20.11 -14.22 4.42
CA LEU A 570 -19.33 -15.13 3.57
C LEU A 570 -19.39 -14.66 2.12
N PHE A 571 -18.53 -13.71 1.78
CA PHE A 571 -18.29 -13.27 0.41
C PHE A 571 -16.78 -13.24 0.09
N GLY A 572 -15.95 -13.87 0.92
CA GLY A 572 -14.50 -13.95 0.73
C GLY A 572 -14.09 -15.29 0.10
N GLY A 573 -12.91 -15.30 -0.53
CA GLY A 573 -12.36 -16.51 -1.14
C GLY A 573 -13.09 -16.95 -2.42
N GLU A 574 -13.12 -18.27 -2.67
CA GLU A 574 -13.82 -18.89 -3.82
C GLU A 574 -15.20 -19.41 -3.42
N ILE A 575 -16.06 -19.72 -4.40
CA ILE A 575 -17.31 -20.44 -4.17
C ILE A 575 -17.09 -21.94 -4.42
N GLU A 576 -17.28 -22.74 -3.38
CA GLU A 576 -17.22 -24.20 -3.43
C GLU A 576 -18.56 -24.80 -2.97
N ASN A 577 -19.13 -25.70 -3.77
CA ASN A 577 -20.40 -26.37 -3.46
C ASN A 577 -21.53 -25.40 -3.05
N GLY A 578 -21.69 -24.32 -3.81
CA GLY A 578 -22.72 -23.31 -3.55
C GLY A 578 -22.38 -22.29 -2.46
N GLN A 579 -21.19 -22.29 -1.84
CA GLN A 579 -20.86 -21.43 -0.70
C GLN A 579 -19.47 -20.79 -0.81
N TYR A 580 -19.32 -19.54 -0.36
CA TYR A 580 -18.01 -18.91 -0.23
C TYR A 580 -17.15 -19.57 0.86
N THR A 581 -15.86 -19.75 0.59
CA THR A 581 -14.93 -20.44 1.50
C THR A 581 -14.52 -19.60 2.71
N GLU A 582 -14.57 -18.26 2.59
CA GLU A 582 -14.07 -17.32 3.59
C GLU A 582 -15.06 -16.18 3.88
N GLY A 583 -14.88 -15.55 5.04
CA GLY A 583 -15.56 -14.30 5.37
C GLY A 583 -14.91 -13.12 4.66
N LEU A 584 -15.65 -12.02 4.51
CA LEU A 584 -15.14 -10.79 3.93
C LEU A 584 -15.27 -9.64 4.94
N ILE A 585 -14.21 -8.85 5.06
CA ILE A 585 -14.17 -7.60 5.82
C ILE A 585 -13.95 -6.46 4.82
N ILE A 586 -14.61 -5.32 5.06
CA ILE A 586 -14.37 -4.05 4.35
C ILE A 586 -13.89 -2.98 5.34
N ASP A 587 -12.99 -2.11 4.88
CA ASP A 587 -12.58 -0.92 5.61
C ASP A 587 -13.76 0.08 5.79
N ALA A 588 -13.73 0.92 6.83
CA ALA A 588 -14.90 1.71 7.26
C ALA A 588 -14.73 3.23 7.10
N PHE A 589 -13.50 3.74 7.05
CA PHE A 589 -13.14 5.14 7.09
C PHE A 589 -12.36 5.57 5.84
N ASN A 590 -12.78 6.66 5.19
CA ASN A 590 -12.18 7.05 3.91
C ASN A 590 -10.88 7.85 4.16
N GLU A 591 -9.80 7.15 4.52
CA GLU A 591 -8.54 7.78 4.94
C GLU A 591 -7.99 8.78 3.93
N ASN A 592 -8.21 8.55 2.63
CA ASN A 592 -7.59 9.32 1.55
C ASN A 592 -8.05 10.78 1.42
N ASN A 593 -9.18 11.13 2.01
CA ASN A 593 -9.73 12.48 1.95
C ASN A 593 -9.13 13.44 2.99
N PHE A 594 -8.23 12.97 3.85
CA PHE A 594 -7.70 13.76 4.97
C PHE A 594 -6.24 14.14 4.77
N GLN A 595 -5.90 15.37 5.18
CA GLN A 595 -4.52 15.83 5.15
C GLN A 595 -3.79 15.17 6.31
N ILE A 596 -2.75 14.40 5.99
CA ILE A 596 -1.99 13.63 6.99
C ILE A 596 -0.59 14.23 7.22
N ASP A 597 -0.13 15.04 6.26
CA ASP A 597 1.16 15.72 6.24
C ASP A 597 0.92 17.20 5.92
N ASP A 598 1.57 18.10 6.65
CA ASP A 598 1.31 19.54 6.55
C ASP A 598 1.85 20.22 5.28
N GLU A 599 2.65 19.51 4.49
CA GLU A 599 3.18 19.96 3.19
C GLU A 599 2.54 19.23 2.00
N ILE A 600 1.77 18.17 2.23
CA ILE A 600 1.11 17.39 1.18
C ILE A 600 -0.38 17.76 1.13
N ALA A 601 -0.87 18.16 -0.04
CA ALA A 601 -2.29 18.42 -0.26
C ALA A 601 -3.10 17.12 -0.26
N THR A 602 -4.36 17.18 0.14
CA THR A 602 -5.29 16.03 0.07
C THR A 602 -5.60 15.66 -1.37
N ALA A 603 -5.51 14.37 -1.68
CA ALA A 603 -6.08 13.84 -2.91
C ALA A 603 -7.58 13.63 -2.74
N PHE A 604 -8.35 14.68 -3.03
CA PHE A 604 -9.82 14.60 -3.02
C PHE A 604 -10.38 13.56 -4.02
N TYR A 605 -9.57 13.17 -5.02
CA TYR A 605 -9.98 12.30 -6.12
C TYR A 605 -8.90 11.25 -6.41
N MET A 606 -9.28 9.97 -6.35
CA MET A 606 -8.46 8.86 -6.84
C MET A 606 -8.99 8.35 -8.17
N TYR A 607 -8.15 8.45 -9.21
CA TYR A 607 -8.51 8.06 -10.57
C TYR A 607 -8.30 6.58 -10.83
N SER A 608 -8.89 6.10 -11.93
CA SER A 608 -8.52 4.85 -12.59
C SER A 608 -7.05 4.90 -13.02
N GLY A 609 -6.30 3.82 -12.81
CA GLY A 609 -4.86 3.78 -13.14
C GLY A 609 -4.59 3.71 -14.64
N TYR A 610 -5.29 2.81 -15.34
CA TYR A 610 -4.98 2.45 -16.74
C TYR A 610 -6.17 2.61 -17.66
N TYR A 611 -5.88 2.89 -18.93
CA TYR A 611 -6.92 3.12 -19.93
C TYR A 611 -7.42 1.81 -20.57
N ASN A 612 -8.74 1.59 -20.51
CA ASN A 612 -9.42 0.49 -21.22
C ASN A 612 -8.87 -0.90 -20.87
N VAL A 613 -8.43 -1.09 -19.63
CA VAL A 613 -7.89 -2.37 -19.16
C VAL A 613 -8.99 -3.12 -18.43
N MET A 614 -9.37 -4.27 -18.98
CA MET A 614 -10.18 -5.23 -18.24
C MET A 614 -9.24 -6.09 -17.39
N THR A 615 -9.34 -5.98 -16.06
CA THR A 615 -8.43 -6.64 -15.11
C THR A 615 -9.08 -7.65 -14.20
N ASN A 616 -10.35 -7.98 -14.42
CA ASN A 616 -10.96 -9.26 -14.02
C ASN A 616 -10.19 -10.45 -14.64
N TYR A 617 -8.94 -10.64 -14.21
CA TYR A 617 -7.77 -11.08 -14.99
C TYR A 617 -7.80 -12.50 -15.57
N VAL A 618 -8.93 -13.20 -15.62
CA VAL A 618 -9.06 -14.46 -16.38
C VAL A 618 -10.21 -14.42 -17.39
N TRP A 619 -10.98 -13.33 -17.49
CA TRP A 619 -11.83 -13.11 -18.68
C TRP A 619 -10.96 -12.86 -19.90
N LYS A 620 -10.76 -13.91 -20.70
CA LYS A 620 -10.25 -13.79 -22.06
C LYS A 620 -11.38 -14.13 -23.02
N GLU A 621 -11.54 -13.29 -24.02
CA GLU A 621 -12.41 -13.58 -25.14
C GLU A 621 -12.01 -14.94 -25.76
N GLY A 622 -12.88 -15.95 -25.65
CA GLY A 622 -12.65 -17.30 -26.15
C GLY A 622 -12.30 -18.38 -25.12
N GLU A 623 -12.05 -18.04 -23.85
CA GLU A 623 -11.97 -19.02 -22.75
C GLU A 623 -13.38 -19.48 -22.34
N ASP A 624 -13.48 -20.63 -21.70
CA ASP A 624 -14.75 -21.22 -21.30
C ASP A 624 -15.40 -20.50 -20.09
N PRO A 625 -16.73 -20.61 -19.92
CA PRO A 625 -17.44 -19.94 -18.83
C PRO A 625 -16.96 -20.29 -17.41
N GLU A 626 -16.47 -21.51 -17.15
CA GLU A 626 -16.01 -21.96 -15.82
C GLU A 626 -14.72 -21.22 -15.44
N THR A 627 -13.80 -21.09 -16.39
CA THR A 627 -12.56 -20.33 -16.21
C THR A 627 -12.85 -18.84 -15.95
N ASN A 628 -13.80 -18.28 -16.71
CA ASN A 628 -14.18 -16.87 -16.57
C ASN A 628 -14.89 -16.58 -15.24
N TYR A 629 -15.79 -17.46 -14.81
CA TYR A 629 -16.58 -17.34 -13.58
C TYR A 629 -15.71 -17.08 -12.33
N ARG A 630 -14.63 -17.85 -12.15
CA ARG A 630 -13.68 -17.70 -11.03
C ARG A 630 -13.05 -16.30 -10.95
N SER A 631 -12.89 -15.63 -12.09
CA SER A 631 -12.31 -14.28 -12.18
C SER A 631 -13.18 -13.19 -11.58
N PHE A 632 -14.50 -13.42 -11.54
CA PHE A 632 -15.45 -12.40 -11.11
C PHE A 632 -15.77 -12.48 -9.62
N MET A 633 -15.47 -13.61 -8.97
CA MET A 633 -15.74 -13.83 -7.54
C MET A 633 -14.86 -13.00 -6.64
N ASN A 634 -13.56 -12.87 -6.93
CA ASN A 634 -12.58 -12.30 -6.00
C ASN A 634 -11.66 -11.28 -6.70
N GLY A 635 -11.48 -10.10 -6.08
CA GLY A 635 -10.74 -8.98 -6.66
C GLY A 635 -9.22 -9.00 -6.42
N LYS A 636 -8.68 -9.97 -5.67
CA LYS A 636 -7.29 -9.98 -5.19
C LYS A 636 -6.27 -9.99 -6.34
N GLN A 637 -6.32 -11.00 -7.21
CA GLN A 637 -5.42 -11.12 -8.36
C GLN A 637 -5.52 -9.92 -9.31
N ALA A 638 -6.74 -9.44 -9.55
CA ALA A 638 -7.02 -8.29 -10.40
C ALA A 638 -6.34 -7.02 -9.85
N THR A 639 -6.48 -6.78 -8.55
CA THR A 639 -5.86 -5.65 -7.85
C THR A 639 -4.33 -5.72 -7.92
N PHE A 640 -3.75 -6.90 -7.64
CA PHE A 640 -2.30 -7.10 -7.70
C PHE A 640 -1.74 -6.78 -9.11
N ASN A 641 -2.38 -7.30 -10.15
CA ASN A 641 -1.94 -7.08 -11.54
C ASN A 641 -2.11 -5.63 -11.99
N LEU A 642 -3.16 -4.95 -11.51
CA LEU A 642 -3.29 -3.51 -11.73
C LEU A 642 -2.15 -2.75 -11.05
N ALA A 643 -1.89 -3.02 -9.77
CA ALA A 643 -0.89 -2.29 -8.99
C ALA A 643 0.55 -2.50 -9.50
N THR A 644 0.89 -3.72 -9.92
CA THR A 644 2.25 -4.10 -10.37
C THR A 644 2.47 -3.96 -11.88
N ASN A 645 1.38 -3.80 -12.64
CA ASN A 645 1.39 -3.60 -14.10
C ASN A 645 2.34 -4.55 -14.87
N PRO A 646 2.20 -5.88 -14.72
CA PRO A 646 3.12 -6.84 -15.36
C PRO A 646 3.03 -6.81 -16.89
N LYS A 647 1.93 -6.29 -17.45
CA LYS A 647 1.71 -6.17 -18.90
C LYS A 647 2.05 -4.80 -19.48
N ASN A 648 2.66 -3.90 -18.70
CA ASN A 648 3.06 -2.57 -19.15
C ASN A 648 1.94 -1.78 -19.83
N TYR A 649 0.74 -1.81 -19.23
CA TYR A 649 -0.39 -1.00 -19.65
C TYR A 649 -0.06 0.49 -19.60
N VAL A 650 -0.63 1.24 -20.54
CA VAL A 650 -0.46 2.68 -20.65
C VAL A 650 -1.39 3.37 -19.63
N VAL A 651 -0.81 4.27 -18.84
CA VAL A 651 -1.53 5.13 -17.90
C VAL A 651 -2.51 6.01 -18.67
N ASN A 652 -3.63 6.37 -18.03
CA ASN A 652 -4.69 7.16 -18.65
C ASN A 652 -4.17 8.41 -19.38
N ASN A 653 -4.55 8.57 -20.66
CA ASN A 653 -4.05 9.62 -21.54
C ASN A 653 -4.42 11.03 -21.02
N GLY A 654 -3.41 11.87 -20.77
CA GLY A 654 -3.55 13.21 -20.21
C GLY A 654 -3.52 13.29 -18.68
N GLN A 655 -3.22 12.18 -17.98
CA GLN A 655 -3.05 12.11 -16.52
C GLN A 655 -1.69 11.51 -16.12
N GLU A 656 -0.76 11.36 -17.06
CA GLU A 656 0.55 10.75 -16.86
C GLU A 656 1.41 11.53 -15.85
N SER A 657 1.19 12.84 -15.73
CA SER A 657 1.87 13.70 -14.76
C SER A 657 1.32 13.60 -13.33
N ILE A 658 0.15 12.96 -13.16
CA ILE A 658 -0.51 12.79 -11.85
C ILE A 658 -0.02 11.49 -11.21
N ILE A 659 0.24 10.45 -12.00
CA ILE A 659 0.81 9.20 -11.52
C ILE A 659 2.33 9.34 -11.51
N PRO A 660 2.97 9.27 -10.33
CA PRO A 660 4.41 9.46 -10.31
C PRO A 660 5.18 8.34 -11.04
N PRO A 661 6.45 8.56 -11.41
CA PRO A 661 7.24 7.58 -12.12
C PRO A 661 7.37 6.28 -11.31
N MET A 662 6.91 5.16 -11.88
CA MET A 662 7.04 3.83 -11.28
C MET A 662 8.50 3.38 -11.41
N ARG A 663 9.29 3.47 -10.33
CA ARG A 663 10.65 2.95 -10.30
C ARG A 663 10.59 1.43 -10.40
N LYS A 664 11.27 0.87 -11.41
CA LYS A 664 11.43 -0.59 -11.53
C LYS A 664 12.81 -0.98 -11.03
N ILE A 665 12.85 -1.85 -10.02
CA ILE A 665 14.09 -2.50 -9.57
C ILE A 665 13.96 -3.98 -9.93
N ASN A 666 14.95 -4.52 -10.66
CA ASN A 666 14.96 -5.92 -11.09
C ASN A 666 13.70 -6.37 -11.88
N GLY A 667 13.05 -5.45 -12.59
CA GLY A 667 11.86 -5.73 -13.41
C GLY A 667 10.52 -5.59 -12.68
N ASN A 668 10.52 -5.43 -11.35
CA ASN A 668 9.32 -5.22 -10.54
C ASN A 668 9.17 -3.75 -10.14
N ILE A 669 7.93 -3.26 -10.05
CA ILE A 669 7.66 -1.90 -9.55
C ILE A 669 7.89 -1.89 -8.03
N ASP A 670 8.82 -1.06 -7.58
CA ASP A 670 9.17 -0.87 -6.16
C ASP A 670 7.97 -0.30 -5.37
N LEU A 671 7.97 -0.51 -4.05
CA LEU A 671 6.97 0.08 -3.17
C LEU A 671 7.00 1.62 -3.29
N TYR A 672 5.82 2.22 -3.50
CA TYR A 672 5.65 3.66 -3.69
C TYR A 672 5.56 4.33 -2.30
N GLN A 673 6.62 4.23 -1.51
CA GLN A 673 6.60 4.40 -0.05
C GLN A 673 6.38 5.83 0.47
N TYR A 674 5.92 6.77 -0.34
CA TYR A 674 5.86 8.18 0.09
C TYR A 674 4.56 8.90 -0.27
N ASN A 675 3.60 8.27 -0.96
CA ASN A 675 2.48 9.00 -1.56
C ASN A 675 1.27 8.13 -1.98
N TYR A 676 0.94 7.03 -1.31
CA TYR A 676 -0.24 6.22 -1.73
C TYR A 676 -1.56 7.02 -1.72
N TYR A 677 -1.64 8.09 -0.93
CA TYR A 677 -2.73 9.06 -1.01
C TYR A 677 -2.79 9.80 -2.36
N ASN A 678 -1.67 9.99 -3.05
CA ASN A 678 -1.57 10.56 -4.40
C ASN A 678 -1.31 9.45 -5.44
N SER A 679 -2.18 8.45 -5.47
CA SER A 679 -2.09 7.30 -6.37
C SER A 679 -3.42 6.98 -7.06
N PHE A 680 -3.51 5.82 -7.70
CA PHE A 680 -4.74 5.29 -8.30
C PHE A 680 -5.31 4.12 -7.48
N GLN A 681 -6.55 3.76 -7.77
CA GLN A 681 -7.40 2.91 -6.91
C GLN A 681 -6.74 1.58 -6.49
N ALA A 682 -6.26 0.79 -7.45
CA ALA A 682 -5.67 -0.52 -7.14
C ALA A 682 -4.35 -0.40 -6.36
N ARG A 683 -3.56 0.63 -6.66
CA ARG A 683 -2.28 0.86 -6.01
C ARG A 683 -2.46 1.30 -4.55
N PHE A 684 -3.50 2.06 -4.25
CA PHE A 684 -3.84 2.40 -2.88
C PHE A 684 -4.05 1.15 -2.03
N CYS A 685 -4.97 0.25 -2.40
CA CYS A 685 -5.18 -0.98 -1.61
C CYS A 685 -3.94 -1.86 -1.56
N HIS A 686 -3.13 -1.90 -2.62
CA HIS A 686 -1.88 -2.65 -2.62
C HIS A 686 -0.86 -2.13 -1.60
N ASP A 687 -0.64 -0.82 -1.53
CA ASP A 687 0.36 -0.22 -0.64
C ASP A 687 -0.10 -0.13 0.83
N LEU A 688 -1.34 -0.51 1.16
CA LEU A 688 -1.79 -0.71 2.54
C LEU A 688 -1.20 -1.98 3.18
N ASN A 689 -0.69 -2.91 2.37
CA ASN A 689 -0.10 -4.15 2.85
C ASN A 689 1.32 -3.91 3.40
N ARG A 690 1.73 -4.73 4.39
CA ARG A 690 3.07 -4.67 4.96
C ARG A 690 4.02 -5.60 4.23
N ASP A 691 5.17 -5.06 3.83
CA ASP A 691 6.34 -5.83 3.42
C ASP A 691 6.97 -6.47 4.67
N LYS A 692 6.56 -7.70 4.96
CA LYS A 692 6.91 -8.45 6.17
C LYS A 692 8.35 -8.97 6.11
N ASN A 693 8.88 -9.21 4.91
CA ASN A 693 10.24 -9.72 4.72
C ASN A 693 11.30 -8.64 4.44
N GLY A 694 10.89 -7.39 4.18
CA GLY A 694 11.75 -6.25 3.96
C GLY A 694 12.42 -6.21 2.58
N ASN A 695 11.93 -6.97 1.59
CA ASN A 695 12.54 -7.04 0.26
C ASN A 695 12.20 -5.83 -0.64
N GLY A 696 11.29 -4.94 -0.20
CA GLY A 696 10.85 -3.76 -0.95
C GLY A 696 9.66 -4.01 -1.89
N VAL A 697 9.05 -5.18 -1.85
CA VAL A 697 7.91 -5.59 -2.67
C VAL A 697 6.83 -6.18 -1.76
N ILE A 698 5.55 -6.08 -2.16
CA ILE A 698 4.50 -6.87 -1.51
C ILE A 698 4.37 -8.19 -2.26
N ASP A 699 4.68 -9.28 -1.58
CA ASP A 699 4.62 -10.61 -2.17
C ASP A 699 3.17 -11.14 -2.21
N TYR A 700 2.72 -11.53 -3.40
CA TYR A 700 1.46 -12.25 -3.60
C TYR A 700 1.74 -13.71 -3.96
N LEU A 701 1.58 -14.58 -2.97
CA LEU A 701 1.86 -16.00 -3.03
C LEU A 701 0.62 -16.78 -2.56
N PRO A 702 -0.43 -16.90 -3.40
CA PRO A 702 -1.70 -17.51 -2.99
C PRO A 702 -1.55 -18.96 -2.51
N ASP A 703 -0.53 -19.67 -2.99
CA ASP A 703 -0.25 -21.07 -2.61
C ASP A 703 0.65 -21.19 -1.36
N ASP A 704 1.18 -20.08 -0.82
CA ASP A 704 2.02 -20.04 0.38
C ASP A 704 1.55 -18.92 1.34
N PRO A 705 0.49 -19.18 2.14
CA PRO A 705 -0.12 -18.17 3.00
C PRO A 705 0.83 -17.57 4.04
N GLU A 706 1.86 -18.30 4.47
CA GLU A 706 2.84 -17.80 5.46
C GLU A 706 3.74 -16.71 4.88
N LYS A 707 3.99 -16.76 3.57
CA LYS A 707 4.80 -15.76 2.85
C LYS A 707 3.96 -14.78 2.04
N ASN A 708 2.64 -14.95 2.03
CA ASN A 708 1.74 -14.01 1.38
C ASN A 708 1.60 -12.73 2.21
N GLU A 709 1.94 -11.60 1.60
CA GLU A 709 1.86 -10.28 2.22
C GLU A 709 0.64 -9.49 1.73
N PHE A 710 0.11 -9.86 0.56
CA PHE A 710 -1.03 -9.21 -0.07
C PHE A 710 -2.37 -9.68 0.53
N GLU A 711 -2.88 -8.91 1.49
CA GLU A 711 -4.07 -9.20 2.29
C GLU A 711 -5.26 -8.28 1.94
N TRP A 712 -5.00 -6.98 1.72
CA TRP A 712 -6.00 -5.96 1.37
C TRP A 712 -6.01 -5.66 -0.13
N TYR A 713 -7.20 -5.62 -0.72
CA TYR A 713 -7.37 -5.48 -2.17
C TYR A 713 -8.71 -4.81 -2.55
N LEU A 714 -8.91 -4.44 -3.82
CA LEU A 714 -10.19 -3.89 -4.27
C LEU A 714 -11.24 -5.01 -4.44
N PRO A 715 -12.51 -4.81 -4.03
CA PRO A 715 -13.53 -5.84 -4.20
C PRO A 715 -13.81 -6.15 -5.68
N SER A 716 -14.19 -7.41 -5.94
CA SER A 716 -14.80 -7.82 -7.20
C SER A 716 -16.25 -7.34 -7.31
N THR A 717 -16.87 -7.47 -8.49
CA THR A 717 -18.30 -7.21 -8.67
C THR A 717 -19.18 -8.15 -7.83
N TYR A 718 -18.77 -9.41 -7.63
CA TYR A 718 -19.52 -10.38 -6.82
C TYR A 718 -19.47 -10.04 -5.33
N GLN A 719 -18.26 -9.77 -4.83
CA GLN A 719 -18.02 -9.29 -3.47
C GLN A 719 -18.81 -8.02 -3.21
N ALA A 720 -18.87 -7.16 -4.22
CA ALA A 720 -19.64 -5.96 -4.15
C ALA A 720 -21.14 -6.25 -3.94
N PHE A 721 -21.77 -7.08 -4.78
CA PHE A 721 -23.17 -7.47 -4.56
C PHE A 721 -23.41 -8.11 -3.18
N GLY A 722 -22.43 -8.86 -2.67
CA GLY A 722 -22.44 -9.39 -1.31
C GLY A 722 -22.48 -8.29 -0.24
N ILE A 723 -21.56 -7.33 -0.31
CA ILE A 723 -21.49 -6.16 0.58
C ILE A 723 -22.82 -5.38 0.57
N LEU A 724 -23.40 -5.15 -0.61
CA LEU A 724 -24.69 -4.47 -0.73
C LEU A 724 -25.80 -5.25 -0.01
N THR A 725 -25.81 -6.56 -0.16
CA THR A 725 -26.83 -7.42 0.45
C THR A 725 -26.69 -7.42 1.97
N SER A 726 -25.46 -7.49 2.47
CA SER A 726 -25.12 -7.49 3.90
C SER A 726 -25.22 -6.12 4.58
N ALA A 727 -25.34 -5.02 3.83
CA ALA A 727 -25.31 -3.68 4.40
C ALA A 727 -26.57 -3.34 5.22
N GLY A 728 -27.68 -4.04 5.01
CA GLY A 728 -28.96 -3.65 5.61
C GLY A 728 -29.31 -2.18 5.33
N THR A 729 -29.48 -1.37 6.38
CA THR A 729 -29.75 0.08 6.27
C THR A 729 -28.50 0.96 6.16
N ILE A 730 -27.29 0.38 6.06
CA ILE A 730 -26.04 1.13 5.89
C ILE A 730 -25.98 1.66 4.44
N ILE A 731 -25.73 2.96 4.28
CA ILE A 731 -25.66 3.65 2.99
C ILE A 731 -24.21 4.08 2.74
N TYR A 732 -23.68 3.79 1.56
CA TYR A 732 -22.35 4.18 1.11
C TYR A 732 -22.48 5.21 -0.04
N ASP A 733 -22.35 6.50 0.28
CA ASP A 733 -22.85 7.60 -0.55
C ASP A 733 -22.09 7.93 -1.83
N ALA A 734 -21.06 7.17 -2.16
CA ALA A 734 -20.36 7.28 -3.42
C ALA A 734 -20.09 5.93 -4.10
N PRO A 735 -19.76 5.94 -5.40
CA PRO A 735 -19.25 4.78 -6.10
C PRO A 735 -18.01 4.23 -5.42
N ASN A 736 -18.04 2.96 -5.01
CA ASN A 736 -16.83 2.26 -4.60
C ASN A 736 -16.04 1.79 -5.82
N ALA A 737 -14.73 1.95 -5.75
CA ALA A 737 -13.80 1.36 -6.70
C ALA A 737 -13.90 -0.18 -6.64
N LEU A 738 -13.88 -0.80 -7.81
CA LEU A 738 -13.82 -2.25 -7.99
C LEU A 738 -12.49 -2.60 -8.67
N ALA A 739 -12.08 -3.86 -8.63
CA ALA A 739 -10.86 -4.34 -9.28
C ALA A 739 -10.92 -4.37 -10.83
N LEU A 740 -11.34 -3.28 -11.48
CA LEU A 740 -11.61 -3.15 -12.91
C LEU A 740 -11.34 -1.71 -13.43
N GLU A 741 -10.75 -1.56 -14.62
CA GLU A 741 -10.37 -0.27 -15.22
C GLU A 741 -10.91 -0.05 -16.67
N ARG A 742 -12.03 -0.71 -17.06
CA ARG A 742 -12.61 -0.62 -18.41
C ARG A 742 -13.72 0.45 -18.51
N ASN A 743 -13.83 1.10 -19.68
CA ASN A 743 -14.93 2.01 -20.00
C ASN A 743 -16.28 1.26 -20.05
N ALA A 744 -17.27 2.00 -19.58
CA ALA A 744 -18.54 1.61 -19.06
C ALA A 744 -19.47 0.88 -20.04
N THR A 745 -19.69 1.47 -21.19
CA THR A 745 -20.77 1.10 -22.11
C THR A 745 -20.53 -0.18 -22.90
N LEU A 746 -19.40 -0.88 -22.69
CA LEU A 746 -18.99 -2.04 -23.48
C LEU A 746 -18.47 -3.22 -22.64
N ALA A 747 -18.40 -3.08 -21.30
CA ALA A 747 -17.90 -4.12 -20.41
C ALA A 747 -19.03 -5.06 -19.95
N THR A 748 -18.70 -6.34 -19.79
CA THR A 748 -19.49 -7.33 -19.05
C THR A 748 -19.37 -7.03 -17.54
N GLY A 749 -20.42 -7.29 -16.76
CA GLY A 749 -20.39 -7.08 -15.31
C GLY A 749 -20.27 -5.61 -14.85
N TRP A 750 -20.86 -4.69 -15.61
CA TRP A 750 -20.44 -3.27 -15.66
C TRP A 750 -20.96 -2.38 -14.51
N MET A 751 -22.11 -2.68 -13.91
CA MET A 751 -22.89 -1.67 -13.18
C MET A 751 -23.57 -2.22 -11.93
N MET A 752 -23.41 -1.51 -10.83
CA MET A 752 -24.36 -1.49 -9.72
C MET A 752 -24.90 -0.07 -9.58
N GLU A 753 -26.12 0.17 -10.04
CA GLU A 753 -26.87 1.34 -9.59
C GLU A 753 -27.81 0.93 -8.47
N GLY A 754 -27.37 1.17 -7.23
CA GLY A 754 -28.16 1.74 -6.13
C GLY A 754 -28.34 0.89 -4.87
N GLY A 755 -29.43 1.13 -4.13
CA GLY A 755 -29.50 0.74 -2.71
C GLY A 755 -28.62 1.60 -1.78
N GLY A 756 -28.30 2.83 -2.19
CA GLY A 756 -27.31 3.62 -1.47
C GLY A 756 -25.88 3.18 -1.73
N TRP A 757 -25.62 2.39 -2.78
CA TRP A 757 -24.30 2.06 -3.26
C TRP A 757 -24.26 2.21 -4.79
N TYR A 758 -23.56 3.25 -5.25
CA TYR A 758 -23.53 3.60 -6.66
C TYR A 758 -22.21 3.17 -7.30
N SER A 759 -21.80 1.90 -7.28
CA SER A 759 -20.61 1.49 -8.04
C SER A 759 -20.94 1.34 -9.53
N SER A 760 -21.12 2.47 -10.21
CA SER A 760 -21.04 2.52 -11.66
C SER A 760 -19.61 2.78 -12.08
N ASN A 761 -19.13 2.05 -13.09
CA ASN A 761 -17.99 2.52 -13.87
C ASN A 761 -18.48 3.73 -14.67
N THR A 762 -18.57 4.88 -14.03
CA THR A 762 -18.80 6.17 -14.70
C THR A 762 -17.52 6.55 -15.46
N GLY A 763 -17.64 7.46 -16.43
CA GLY A 763 -16.56 7.76 -17.38
C GLY A 763 -15.21 8.06 -16.71
N LYS A 764 -14.12 7.91 -17.45
CA LYS A 764 -12.69 8.03 -17.04
C LYS A 764 -12.27 9.14 -16.04
N ASN A 765 -13.12 10.13 -15.78
CA ASN A 765 -12.89 11.28 -14.90
C ASN A 765 -13.82 11.29 -13.67
N SER A 766 -14.64 10.26 -13.49
CA SER A 766 -15.62 10.22 -12.42
C SER A 766 -14.99 9.80 -11.11
N TRP A 767 -15.31 10.57 -10.08
CA TRP A 767 -14.85 10.34 -8.72
C TRP A 767 -15.40 9.03 -8.17
N LYS A 768 -14.50 8.19 -7.62
CA LYS A 768 -14.83 7.01 -6.83
C LYS A 768 -14.17 7.08 -5.47
N TRP A 769 -14.79 6.45 -4.48
CA TRP A 769 -14.17 6.15 -3.20
C TRP A 769 -13.46 4.81 -3.25
N VAL A 770 -12.34 4.73 -2.55
CA VAL A 770 -11.57 3.51 -2.48
C VAL A 770 -11.90 2.85 -1.15
N ARG A 771 -12.44 1.64 -1.24
CA ARG A 771 -12.73 0.77 -0.12
C ARG A 771 -12.06 -0.55 -0.37
N CYS A 772 -11.09 -0.89 0.47
CA CYS A 772 -10.36 -2.13 0.37
C CYS A 772 -11.07 -3.21 1.19
N VAL A 773 -10.98 -4.44 0.71
CA VAL A 773 -11.53 -5.62 1.36
C VAL A 773 -10.43 -6.62 1.67
N ARG A 774 -10.71 -7.51 2.62
CA ARG A 774 -9.83 -8.60 3.02
C ARG A 774 -10.63 -9.87 3.27
N ASP A 775 -10.13 -10.99 2.76
CA ASP A 775 -10.64 -12.32 3.10
C ASP A 775 -10.18 -12.70 4.51
N ILE A 776 -11.08 -13.27 5.31
CA ILE A 776 -10.80 -13.70 6.67
C ILE A 776 -11.34 -15.11 6.96
N PRO A 777 -10.63 -15.91 7.79
CA PRO A 777 -11.19 -17.13 8.33
C PRO A 777 -12.38 -16.79 9.25
N VAL A 778 -13.42 -17.63 9.22
CA VAL A 778 -14.57 -17.48 10.13
C VAL A 778 -14.87 -18.78 10.87
N PRO A 779 -15.41 -18.70 12.11
CA PRO A 779 -15.83 -19.85 12.89
C PRO A 779 -16.88 -20.72 12.17
N PRO A 780 -16.96 -22.04 12.46
CA PRO A 780 -17.90 -22.96 11.84
C PRO A 780 -19.37 -22.48 11.88
N GLU A 781 -19.80 -21.85 12.98
CA GLU A 781 -21.17 -21.33 13.10
C GLU A 781 -21.50 -20.27 12.02
N ARG A 782 -20.53 -19.40 11.67
CA ARG A 782 -20.70 -18.38 10.62
C ARG A 782 -20.62 -18.98 9.21
N LYS A 783 -20.04 -20.18 9.06
CA LYS A 783 -19.97 -20.95 7.80
C LYS A 783 -21.28 -21.66 7.45
N THR A 784 -22.30 -21.66 8.29
CA THR A 784 -23.50 -22.49 8.04
C THR A 784 -24.51 -21.89 7.04
N GLY A 785 -24.43 -20.59 6.75
CA GLY A 785 -25.33 -19.85 5.83
C GLY A 785 -24.58 -19.06 4.74
N THR A 786 -25.30 -18.30 3.91
CA THR A 786 -24.80 -17.70 2.65
C THR A 786 -24.33 -18.76 1.65
N LYS A 787 -25.28 -19.60 1.23
CA LYS A 787 -25.04 -20.71 0.30
C LYS A 787 -26.25 -21.07 -0.55
N VAL A 788 -25.99 -21.81 -1.62
CA VAL A 788 -27.00 -22.49 -2.44
C VAL A 788 -27.10 -23.96 -2.06
N THR A 789 -28.31 -24.45 -1.85
CA THR A 789 -28.59 -25.87 -1.62
C THR A 789 -29.92 -26.27 -2.27
N THR A 790 -30.36 -27.50 -2.04
CA THR A 790 -31.71 -27.95 -2.39
C THR A 790 -32.66 -27.90 -1.20
N TYR A 791 -33.92 -27.56 -1.43
CA TYR A 791 -34.98 -27.59 -0.43
C TYR A 791 -36.24 -28.27 -0.98
N ILE A 792 -36.90 -29.08 -0.16
CA ILE A 792 -38.16 -29.75 -0.53
C ILE A 792 -39.31 -28.94 0.03
N ASP A 793 -40.13 -28.41 -0.86
CA ASP A 793 -41.34 -27.66 -0.55
C ASP A 793 -42.55 -28.32 -1.23
N ASN A 794 -43.57 -28.70 -0.45
CA ASN A 794 -44.77 -29.40 -0.94
C ASN A 794 -44.49 -30.66 -1.80
N GLY A 795 -43.37 -31.33 -1.56
CA GLY A 795 -42.92 -32.53 -2.28
C GLY A 795 -42.15 -32.25 -3.57
N ASP A 796 -41.95 -30.98 -3.94
CA ASP A 796 -41.10 -30.56 -5.04
C ASP A 796 -39.73 -30.10 -4.53
N THR A 797 -38.66 -30.52 -5.19
CA THR A 797 -37.30 -30.02 -4.92
C THR A 797 -37.06 -28.71 -5.66
N TYR A 798 -36.58 -27.69 -4.95
CA TYR A 798 -36.19 -26.38 -5.45
C TYR A 798 -34.76 -26.02 -5.04
N ALA A 799 -34.17 -25.07 -5.76
CA ALA A 799 -32.93 -24.43 -5.32
C ALA A 799 -33.24 -23.40 -4.23
N LEU A 800 -32.51 -23.49 -3.11
CA LEU A 800 -32.61 -22.62 -1.94
C LEU A 800 -31.37 -21.75 -1.86
N ILE A 801 -31.57 -20.43 -1.73
CA ILE A 801 -30.54 -19.50 -1.30
C ILE A 801 -30.73 -19.27 0.20
N ASP A 802 -29.75 -19.68 0.99
CA ASP A 802 -29.70 -19.47 2.43
C ASP A 802 -28.76 -18.30 2.72
N LEU A 803 -29.27 -17.23 3.33
CA LEU A 803 -28.56 -16.02 3.76
C LEU A 803 -28.61 -15.86 5.29
N SER A 804 -28.97 -16.91 6.04
CA SER A 804 -29.28 -16.82 7.47
C SER A 804 -28.14 -16.31 8.36
N THR A 805 -26.90 -16.36 7.86
CA THR A 805 -25.68 -15.91 8.56
C THR A 805 -25.21 -14.53 8.12
N LEU A 806 -25.97 -13.81 7.29
CA LEU A 806 -25.65 -12.42 6.98
C LEU A 806 -25.75 -11.55 8.24
N PRO A 807 -24.76 -10.65 8.48
CA PRO A 807 -24.67 -9.91 9.72
C PRO A 807 -25.75 -8.82 9.82
N TYR A 808 -25.97 -8.06 8.75
CA TYR A 808 -27.01 -7.02 8.64
C TYR A 808 -27.72 -7.20 7.29
N GLY A 809 -28.99 -6.83 7.15
CA GLY A 809 -29.68 -6.94 5.86
C GLY A 809 -30.45 -8.23 5.59
N ILE A 810 -30.76 -9.02 6.63
CA ILE A 810 -31.82 -10.04 6.56
C ILE A 810 -32.97 -9.74 7.55
N THR A 811 -34.20 -10.06 7.15
CA THR A 811 -35.39 -9.99 8.01
C THR A 811 -36.35 -11.14 7.75
N ASP A 812 -36.80 -11.85 8.78
CA ASP A 812 -37.71 -12.99 8.60
C ASP A 812 -39.11 -12.51 8.18
N ARG A 813 -39.41 -12.68 6.89
CA ARG A 813 -40.67 -12.24 6.27
C ARG A 813 -41.82 -13.23 6.49
N THR A 814 -41.56 -14.37 7.12
CA THR A 814 -42.56 -15.42 7.32
C THR A 814 -43.34 -15.25 8.63
N THR A 815 -42.80 -14.50 9.59
CA THR A 815 -43.41 -14.24 10.91
C THR A 815 -44.62 -13.30 10.81
N ALA A 816 -45.45 -13.27 11.86
CA ALA A 816 -46.60 -12.36 11.92
C ALA A 816 -46.17 -10.89 11.95
N GLU A 817 -45.09 -10.55 12.68
CA GLU A 817 -44.51 -9.21 12.68
C GLU A 817 -43.99 -8.84 11.29
N GLY A 818 -43.15 -9.70 10.68
CA GLY A 818 -42.59 -9.46 9.35
C GLY A 818 -43.66 -9.32 8.27
N LYS A 819 -44.73 -10.13 8.34
CA LYS A 819 -45.88 -10.01 7.43
C LYS A 819 -46.62 -8.68 7.59
N THR A 820 -46.87 -8.26 8.82
CA THR A 820 -47.61 -7.03 9.13
C THR A 820 -46.82 -5.77 8.80
N GLU A 821 -45.50 -5.81 8.96
CA GLU A 821 -44.60 -4.70 8.67
C GLU A 821 -44.34 -4.53 7.18
N LEU A 822 -44.18 -5.64 6.45
CA LEU A 822 -43.68 -5.63 5.08
C LEU A 822 -44.77 -5.82 4.03
N TYR A 823 -45.96 -6.31 4.39
CA TYR A 823 -47.04 -6.57 3.43
C TYR A 823 -48.33 -5.77 3.75
N GLU A 824 -49.14 -5.56 2.72
CA GLU A 824 -50.53 -5.10 2.82
C GLU A 824 -51.45 -5.94 1.93
N GLU A 825 -52.73 -6.02 2.28
CA GLU A 825 -53.74 -6.76 1.51
C GLU A 825 -54.41 -5.83 0.48
N LEU A 826 -54.54 -6.27 -0.77
CA LEU A 826 -55.15 -5.50 -1.88
C LEU A 826 -56.01 -6.38 -2.79
N ASP A 827 -56.96 -5.76 -3.49
CA ASP A 827 -57.79 -6.40 -4.50
C ASP A 827 -57.02 -6.58 -5.83
N LEU A 828 -57.17 -7.75 -6.47
CA LEU A 828 -56.59 -8.10 -7.77
C LEU A 828 -57.46 -7.59 -8.94
N TYR A 829 -56.86 -7.09 -10.01
CA TYR A 829 -57.53 -6.54 -11.18
C TYR A 829 -57.15 -7.24 -12.51
N SER A 830 -58.01 -7.13 -13.53
CA SER A 830 -57.76 -7.57 -14.92
C SER A 830 -56.75 -6.67 -15.65
N TYR A 831 -56.31 -7.09 -16.84
CA TYR A 831 -55.29 -6.36 -17.62
C TYR A 831 -55.81 -5.11 -18.32
N SER A 832 -54.96 -4.09 -18.39
CA SER A 832 -55.13 -2.94 -19.29
C SER A 832 -53.76 -2.45 -19.79
N THR A 833 -53.66 -2.10 -21.06
CA THR A 833 -52.45 -1.52 -21.67
C THR A 833 -52.22 -0.07 -21.21
N LYS A 834 -53.30 0.65 -20.93
CA LYS A 834 -53.27 2.04 -20.44
C LYS A 834 -53.30 2.14 -18.92
N GLY A 835 -53.61 1.03 -18.24
CA GLY A 835 -53.84 1.00 -16.81
C GLY A 835 -54.95 1.97 -16.42
N THR A 836 -56.06 2.06 -17.16
CA THR A 836 -57.22 2.89 -16.75
C THR A 836 -58.15 2.05 -15.86
N GLU A 837 -58.77 2.59 -14.81
CA GLU A 837 -59.77 1.83 -14.03
C GLU A 837 -61.06 1.68 -14.83
N TYR A 838 -61.68 0.50 -14.75
CA TYR A 838 -62.95 0.27 -15.43
C TYR A 838 -64.04 1.13 -14.76
N ASP A 839 -64.63 2.03 -15.53
CA ASP A 839 -65.76 2.85 -15.09
C ASP A 839 -67.07 2.14 -15.49
N PRO A 840 -67.88 1.66 -14.53
CA PRO A 840 -69.16 1.05 -14.84
C PRO A 840 -70.15 2.00 -15.54
N GLU A 841 -70.00 3.32 -15.35
CA GLU A 841 -70.84 4.35 -15.96
C GLU A 841 -70.34 4.74 -17.36
N ASN A 842 -69.08 4.45 -17.69
CA ASN A 842 -68.48 4.70 -19.00
C ASN A 842 -67.55 3.56 -19.44
N PRO A 843 -68.08 2.41 -19.90
CA PRO A 843 -67.31 1.19 -20.13
C PRO A 843 -66.17 1.38 -21.15
N GLN A 844 -64.93 1.20 -20.71
CA GLN A 844 -63.76 1.23 -21.58
C GLN A 844 -63.27 -0.18 -21.91
N LYS A 845 -62.97 -0.42 -23.19
CA LYS A 845 -62.44 -1.69 -23.71
C LYS A 845 -61.03 -2.05 -23.19
N ASP A 846 -60.26 -1.03 -22.82
CA ASP A 846 -58.90 -1.18 -22.29
C ASP A 846 -58.82 -0.54 -20.91
N ALA A 847 -59.40 -1.22 -19.91
CA ALA A 847 -59.41 -0.82 -18.52
C ALA A 847 -59.28 -2.01 -17.56
N SER A 848 -58.90 -1.76 -16.31
CA SER A 848 -58.64 -2.76 -15.27
C SER A 848 -59.87 -2.93 -14.39
N GLN A 849 -60.42 -4.14 -14.30
CA GLN A 849 -61.62 -4.47 -13.53
C GLN A 849 -61.27 -5.33 -12.30
N PRO A 850 -61.86 -5.10 -11.11
CA PRO A 850 -61.65 -5.97 -9.95
C PRO A 850 -62.05 -7.43 -10.24
N LEU A 851 -61.18 -8.38 -9.91
CA LEU A 851 -61.42 -9.82 -10.06
C LEU A 851 -62.04 -10.47 -8.81
N GLY A 852 -62.36 -9.69 -7.78
CA GLY A 852 -62.97 -10.20 -6.53
C GLY A 852 -62.07 -11.10 -5.70
N LYS A 853 -60.75 -10.99 -5.85
CA LYS A 853 -59.74 -11.75 -5.09
C LYS A 853 -58.81 -10.79 -4.37
N LYS A 854 -58.43 -11.14 -3.14
CA LYS A 854 -57.45 -10.40 -2.35
C LYS A 854 -56.10 -11.11 -2.32
N VAL A 855 -55.03 -10.31 -2.30
CA VAL A 855 -53.65 -10.78 -2.35
C VAL A 855 -52.77 -9.92 -1.45
N PHE A 856 -51.66 -10.49 -0.98
CA PHE A 856 -50.67 -9.74 -0.22
C PHE A 856 -49.64 -9.09 -1.14
N ARG A 857 -49.39 -7.80 -0.94
CA ARG A 857 -48.39 -6.99 -1.67
C ARG A 857 -47.32 -6.53 -0.69
N GLY A 858 -46.05 -6.59 -1.07
CA GLY A 858 -45.00 -5.86 -0.36
C GLY A 858 -45.32 -4.36 -0.32
N ARG A 859 -45.24 -3.73 0.85
CA ARG A 859 -45.39 -2.27 0.99
C ARG A 859 -44.28 -1.58 0.19
N LYS A 860 -44.59 -0.43 -0.42
CA LYS A 860 -43.72 0.41 -1.30
C LYS A 860 -42.22 0.11 -1.13
N ASN A 861 -41.57 -0.37 -2.18
CA ASN A 861 -40.23 -0.96 -2.13
C ASN A 861 -39.23 -0.08 -2.90
N TYR A 862 -38.63 0.91 -2.23
CA TYR A 862 -37.64 1.80 -2.84
C TYR A 862 -36.35 1.87 -2.00
N PRO A 863 -35.16 1.97 -2.64
CA PRO A 863 -33.89 2.01 -1.94
C PRO A 863 -33.76 3.33 -1.16
N PRO A 864 -32.95 3.38 -0.09
CA PRO A 864 -32.57 4.64 0.53
C PRO A 864 -31.93 5.58 -0.50
N SER A 865 -32.41 6.82 -0.62
CA SER A 865 -31.80 7.80 -1.54
C SER A 865 -30.53 8.41 -0.95
N LYS A 866 -29.67 9.01 -1.79
CA LYS A 866 -28.46 9.75 -1.37
C LYS A 866 -28.72 10.88 -0.37
N THR A 867 -29.96 11.36 -0.28
CA THR A 867 -30.38 12.48 0.57
C THR A 867 -31.34 12.04 1.69
N THR A 868 -31.64 10.75 1.82
CA THR A 868 -32.60 10.25 2.81
C THR A 868 -31.94 10.24 4.19
N THR A 869 -32.25 11.24 5.01
CA THR A 869 -31.77 11.35 6.41
C THR A 869 -32.65 10.62 7.42
N THR A 870 -33.81 10.12 6.99
CA THR A 870 -34.81 9.48 7.87
C THR A 870 -35.33 8.22 7.20
N VAL A 871 -35.15 7.07 7.84
CA VAL A 871 -35.67 5.78 7.38
C VAL A 871 -37.15 5.70 7.76
N THR A 872 -38.01 5.43 6.78
CA THR A 872 -39.44 5.14 6.99
C THR A 872 -39.69 3.64 6.86
N LEU A 873 -40.81 3.12 7.41
CA LEU A 873 -41.27 1.73 7.20
C LEU A 873 -41.23 1.30 5.72
N GLN A 874 -41.53 2.21 4.79
CA GLN A 874 -41.45 1.96 3.35
C GLN A 874 -40.00 1.83 2.81
N THR A 875 -39.03 2.52 3.42
CA THR A 875 -37.61 2.46 3.02
C THR A 875 -36.94 1.16 3.50
N LEU A 876 -37.47 0.51 4.56
CA LEU A 876 -36.91 -0.73 5.12
C LEU A 876 -37.13 -1.94 4.22
N VAL A 877 -38.26 -2.08 3.52
CA VAL A 877 -38.62 -3.31 2.76
C VAL A 877 -37.62 -3.65 1.63
N SER A 878 -36.99 -2.62 1.03
CA SER A 878 -35.95 -2.76 0.00
C SER A 878 -34.57 -3.08 0.55
N SER A 879 -34.38 -2.79 1.84
CA SER A 879 -33.07 -2.77 2.50
C SER A 879 -32.74 -4.10 3.18
N PHE A 880 -33.63 -5.09 3.14
CA PHE A 880 -33.39 -6.43 3.72
C PHE A 880 -33.78 -7.53 2.74
N SER A 881 -33.02 -8.61 2.69
CA SER A 881 -33.38 -9.86 2.02
C SER A 881 -34.11 -10.81 2.98
N SER A 882 -34.86 -11.75 2.45
CA SER A 882 -35.27 -12.90 3.25
C SER A 882 -34.05 -13.73 3.69
N PRO A 883 -34.00 -14.22 4.94
CA PRO A 883 -32.94 -15.09 5.42
C PRO A 883 -32.82 -16.36 4.59
N ARG A 884 -33.94 -16.89 4.09
CA ARG A 884 -33.98 -18.07 3.23
C ARG A 884 -35.09 -17.90 2.20
N PHE A 885 -34.80 -18.22 0.95
CA PHE A 885 -35.82 -18.25 -0.10
C PHE A 885 -35.49 -19.25 -1.20
N ILE A 886 -36.52 -19.87 -1.76
CA ILE A 886 -36.42 -20.71 -2.95
C ILE A 886 -36.75 -19.92 -4.20
N VAL A 887 -36.16 -20.31 -5.34
CA VAL A 887 -36.31 -19.61 -6.63
C VAL A 887 -37.11 -20.47 -7.62
N SER A 888 -37.95 -19.83 -8.43
CA SER A 888 -38.69 -20.50 -9.49
C SER A 888 -37.70 -21.15 -10.49
N PRO A 889 -37.94 -22.40 -10.91
CA PRO A 889 -37.01 -23.11 -11.78
C PRO A 889 -37.00 -22.56 -13.21
N THR A 890 -38.08 -21.93 -13.66
CA THR A 890 -38.20 -21.38 -15.02
C THR A 890 -38.54 -19.90 -14.99
N ASP A 891 -38.42 -19.27 -16.15
CA ASP A 891 -39.01 -17.96 -16.40
C ASP A 891 -40.52 -18.04 -16.18
N VAL A 892 -41.06 -16.98 -15.57
CA VAL A 892 -42.50 -16.79 -15.41
C VAL A 892 -43.01 -15.89 -16.54
N TYR A 893 -44.14 -16.26 -17.13
CA TYR A 893 -44.82 -15.55 -18.19
C TYR A 893 -45.59 -14.35 -17.63
N ASN A 894 -46.02 -13.42 -18.49
CA ASN A 894 -46.71 -12.20 -18.09
C ASN A 894 -48.07 -12.44 -17.41
N ASP A 895 -48.63 -13.65 -17.45
CA ASP A 895 -49.80 -14.08 -16.68
C ASP A 895 -49.49 -14.52 -15.24
N GLY A 896 -48.20 -14.60 -14.91
CA GLY A 896 -47.69 -15.08 -13.64
C GLY A 896 -47.57 -16.60 -13.53
N ASP A 897 -47.71 -17.37 -14.62
CA ASP A 897 -47.51 -18.82 -14.66
C ASP A 897 -46.19 -19.19 -15.39
N THR A 898 -45.78 -20.46 -15.33
CA THR A 898 -44.58 -20.99 -16.00
C THR A 898 -44.87 -21.54 -17.40
N LYS A 899 -46.13 -21.51 -17.83
CA LYS A 899 -46.59 -22.01 -19.13
C LYS A 899 -47.39 -20.94 -19.84
N SER A 900 -47.19 -20.83 -21.15
CA SER A 900 -48.00 -19.94 -21.99
C SER A 900 -49.46 -20.41 -21.98
N ASN A 901 -50.33 -19.65 -21.32
CA ASN A 901 -51.77 -19.81 -21.31
C ASN A 901 -52.43 -18.57 -21.92
N SER A 902 -52.75 -18.64 -23.21
CA SER A 902 -53.47 -17.57 -23.92
C SER A 902 -54.96 -17.50 -23.55
N ALA A 903 -55.44 -18.26 -22.57
CA ALA A 903 -56.79 -18.18 -22.04
C ALA A 903 -56.80 -17.73 -20.56
N SER A 904 -55.66 -17.25 -20.05
CA SER A 904 -55.54 -16.77 -18.68
C SER A 904 -56.51 -15.63 -18.41
N SER A 905 -57.37 -15.79 -17.38
CA SER A 905 -58.30 -14.74 -16.93
C SER A 905 -57.60 -13.49 -16.41
N ILE A 906 -56.29 -13.58 -16.12
CA ILE A 906 -55.44 -12.46 -15.71
C ILE A 906 -55.00 -11.64 -16.91
N LEU A 907 -54.85 -12.28 -18.09
CA LEU A 907 -54.50 -11.65 -19.37
C LEU A 907 -55.70 -11.15 -20.16
N GLN A 908 -56.92 -11.32 -19.66
CA GLN A 908 -58.11 -10.83 -20.34
C GLN A 908 -58.28 -9.32 -20.11
N ASP A 909 -58.64 -8.60 -21.18
CA ASP A 909 -59.18 -7.25 -21.06
C ASP A 909 -60.62 -7.26 -20.52
N THR A 910 -61.24 -6.09 -20.37
CA THR A 910 -62.61 -5.94 -19.86
C THR A 910 -63.69 -6.57 -20.75
N GLU A 911 -63.36 -6.97 -21.98
CA GLU A 911 -64.26 -7.68 -22.89
C GLU A 911 -64.01 -9.20 -22.89
N GLY A 912 -63.08 -9.70 -22.06
CA GLY A 912 -62.72 -11.12 -22.01
C GLY A 912 -61.79 -11.56 -23.15
N THR A 913 -61.23 -10.61 -23.92
CA THR A 913 -60.31 -10.92 -25.02
C THR A 913 -58.93 -11.22 -24.43
N PRO A 914 -58.36 -12.42 -24.68
CA PRO A 914 -57.04 -12.73 -24.14
C PRO A 914 -55.93 -11.95 -24.83
N GLN A 915 -55.01 -11.40 -24.05
CA GLN A 915 -53.83 -10.70 -24.54
C GLN A 915 -52.68 -11.65 -24.83
N SER A 916 -51.70 -11.17 -25.63
CA SER A 916 -50.53 -11.97 -26.01
C SER A 916 -49.75 -12.41 -24.78
N ASN A 917 -49.63 -13.72 -24.61
CA ASN A 917 -48.82 -14.29 -23.55
C ASN A 917 -47.33 -14.30 -23.96
N SER A 918 -46.44 -13.85 -23.08
CA SER A 918 -45.02 -13.63 -23.39
C SER A 918 -44.13 -13.90 -22.18
N ILE A 919 -42.95 -14.48 -22.44
CA ILE A 919 -41.93 -14.76 -21.41
C ILE A 919 -41.15 -13.51 -20.98
N THR A 920 -41.15 -12.48 -21.83
CA THR A 920 -40.67 -11.14 -21.50
C THR A 920 -41.87 -10.23 -21.27
N MET A 921 -41.82 -9.39 -20.25
CA MET A 921 -42.97 -8.62 -19.80
C MET A 921 -42.56 -7.19 -19.40
N THR A 922 -43.50 -6.25 -19.48
CA THR A 922 -43.29 -4.88 -19.01
C THR A 922 -43.21 -4.82 -17.48
N TRP A 923 -42.77 -3.69 -16.93
CA TRP A 923 -42.75 -3.50 -15.47
C TRP A 923 -44.12 -3.72 -14.82
N ALA A 924 -45.19 -3.21 -15.44
CA ALA A 924 -46.55 -3.39 -14.95
C ALA A 924 -46.99 -4.86 -14.98
N GLU A 925 -46.56 -5.63 -15.97
CA GLU A 925 -46.87 -7.07 -16.00
C GLU A 925 -46.10 -7.83 -14.91
N ALA A 926 -44.83 -7.48 -14.66
CA ALA A 926 -43.99 -8.13 -13.64
C ALA A 926 -44.35 -7.76 -12.19
N ASN A 927 -44.77 -6.52 -11.95
CA ASN A 927 -45.00 -6.00 -10.61
C ASN A 927 -46.43 -5.52 -10.37
N GLY A 928 -47.39 -5.86 -11.24
CA GLY A 928 -48.82 -5.69 -10.93
C GLY A 928 -49.67 -4.87 -11.87
N ARG A 929 -50.89 -5.37 -12.09
CA ARG A 929 -51.92 -4.77 -12.93
C ARG A 929 -52.88 -3.96 -12.06
N LEU A 930 -52.75 -2.63 -12.09
CA LEU A 930 -53.65 -1.68 -11.42
C LEU A 930 -53.72 -0.38 -12.23
N ASN A 931 -54.78 0.39 -11.96
CA ASN A 931 -55.28 1.64 -12.58
C ASN A 931 -54.29 2.81 -12.81
N THR A 932 -53.01 2.62 -12.58
CA THR A 932 -51.98 3.67 -12.76
C THR A 932 -50.56 3.11 -12.94
N ALA A 933 -50.37 1.79 -13.12
CA ALA A 933 -49.08 1.09 -12.99
C ALA A 933 -47.94 1.64 -13.90
N ASN A 934 -48.27 2.25 -15.04
CA ASN A 934 -47.31 2.83 -15.98
C ASN A 934 -46.97 4.31 -15.70
N SER A 935 -47.64 4.98 -14.76
CA SER A 935 -47.47 6.42 -14.46
C SER A 935 -47.05 6.71 -13.00
N GLN A 936 -46.63 5.69 -12.26
CA GLN A 936 -46.34 5.79 -10.82
C GLN A 936 -44.93 6.26 -10.47
N GLY A 937 -44.87 7.29 -9.63
CA GLY A 937 -43.72 7.67 -8.82
C GLY A 937 -43.84 7.22 -7.36
N TRP A 938 -42.72 7.10 -6.65
CA TRP A 938 -42.67 6.74 -5.22
C TRP A 938 -43.58 7.63 -4.33
N ASN A 939 -43.79 8.88 -4.76
CA ASN A 939 -44.59 9.91 -4.11
C ASN A 939 -46.10 9.83 -4.40
N ILE A 940 -46.54 8.95 -5.30
CA ILE A 940 -47.96 8.84 -5.67
C ILE A 940 -48.64 7.79 -4.76
N PRO A 941 -49.82 8.10 -4.18
CA PRO A 941 -50.58 7.15 -3.36
C PRO A 941 -51.32 6.05 -4.14
N SER A 942 -51.48 6.19 -5.46
CA SER A 942 -52.12 5.16 -6.29
C SER A 942 -51.25 3.90 -6.37
N LYS A 943 -51.88 2.74 -6.36
CA LYS A 943 -51.25 1.49 -5.93
C LYS A 943 -51.05 0.58 -7.14
N ALA A 944 -49.84 0.29 -7.59
CA ALA A 944 -49.57 -0.88 -8.45
C ALA A 944 -49.35 -2.13 -7.57
N MET A 945 -49.76 -3.32 -7.98
CA MET A 945 -49.81 -4.50 -7.09
C MET A 945 -48.69 -5.52 -7.35
N ASN A 946 -47.58 -5.56 -6.61
CA ASN A 946 -46.47 -6.55 -6.78
C ASN A 946 -46.92 -8.02 -6.87
N THR A 947 -47.41 -8.47 -8.05
CA THR A 947 -48.16 -9.72 -8.24
C THR A 947 -47.85 -10.43 -9.54
N GLY A 948 -46.79 -10.05 -10.27
CA GLY A 948 -46.36 -10.86 -11.42
C GLY A 948 -45.96 -12.29 -11.06
N CYS A 949 -45.83 -12.60 -9.75
CA CYS A 949 -45.63 -13.95 -9.24
C CYS A 949 -46.87 -14.56 -8.55
N TYR A 950 -47.99 -13.83 -8.46
CA TYR A 950 -49.16 -14.26 -7.69
C TYR A 950 -49.82 -15.52 -8.26
N ALA A 951 -49.85 -15.65 -9.59
CA ALA A 951 -50.45 -16.79 -10.26
C ALA A 951 -49.53 -18.03 -10.25
N TYR A 952 -48.27 -17.88 -9.85
CA TYR A 952 -47.33 -18.99 -9.82
C TYR A 952 -47.61 -19.87 -8.60
N LYS A 953 -47.93 -21.14 -8.86
CA LYS A 953 -48.35 -22.11 -7.84
C LYS A 953 -47.29 -23.20 -7.58
N GLY A 954 -46.03 -22.91 -7.85
CA GLY A 954 -44.94 -23.89 -7.76
C GLY A 954 -44.96 -24.92 -8.91
N LYS A 955 -43.94 -25.79 -8.95
CA LYS A 955 -43.73 -26.85 -9.97
C LYS A 955 -44.93 -27.79 -10.10
N SER A 956 -45.49 -28.23 -8.98
CA SER A 956 -46.64 -29.13 -8.94
C SER A 956 -47.99 -28.42 -9.08
N GLY A 957 -48.03 -27.08 -9.11
CA GLY A 957 -49.26 -26.29 -9.17
C GLY A 957 -50.11 -26.33 -7.89
N LYS A 958 -49.53 -26.81 -6.78
CA LYS A 958 -50.21 -27.05 -5.50
C LYS A 958 -50.16 -25.87 -4.54
N ASP A 959 -49.23 -24.94 -4.72
CA ASP A 959 -49.09 -23.81 -3.80
C ASP A 959 -50.29 -22.87 -3.89
N GLU A 960 -50.67 -22.27 -2.77
CA GLU A 960 -51.75 -21.29 -2.76
C GLU A 960 -51.35 -20.05 -3.58
N PRO A 961 -52.26 -19.48 -4.39
CA PRO A 961 -52.00 -18.23 -5.12
C PRO A 961 -51.49 -17.12 -4.18
N GLY A 962 -50.39 -16.47 -4.57
CA GLY A 962 -49.73 -15.45 -3.76
C GLY A 962 -48.70 -15.96 -2.75
N SER A 963 -48.43 -17.27 -2.73
CA SER A 963 -47.30 -17.83 -1.96
C SER A 963 -45.93 -17.46 -2.53
N TRP A 964 -45.90 -17.02 -3.80
CA TRP A 964 -44.69 -16.60 -4.51
C TRP A 964 -44.74 -15.10 -4.80
N ARG A 965 -43.57 -14.46 -4.76
CA ARG A 965 -43.42 -13.02 -4.95
C ARG A 965 -42.23 -12.67 -5.83
N VAL A 966 -42.20 -11.43 -6.31
CA VAL A 966 -41.08 -10.87 -7.04
C VAL A 966 -39.91 -10.60 -6.06
N PRO A 967 -38.66 -10.96 -6.40
CA PRO A 967 -37.49 -10.63 -5.57
C PRO A 967 -37.26 -9.11 -5.53
N ASN A 968 -36.79 -8.57 -4.41
CA ASN A 968 -36.27 -7.19 -4.39
C ASN A 968 -34.88 -7.14 -5.05
N SER A 969 -34.29 -5.95 -5.17
CA SER A 969 -32.98 -5.78 -5.82
C SER A 969 -31.86 -6.59 -5.14
N ARG A 970 -31.85 -6.71 -3.81
CA ARG A 970 -30.84 -7.48 -3.06
C ARG A 970 -30.98 -8.98 -3.27
N GLU A 971 -32.21 -9.47 -3.27
CA GLU A 971 -32.54 -10.88 -3.55
C GLU A 971 -32.22 -11.22 -5.00
N LEU A 972 -32.52 -10.32 -5.95
CA LEU A 972 -32.10 -10.46 -7.34
C LEU A 972 -30.57 -10.48 -7.46
N SER A 973 -29.83 -9.62 -6.75
CA SER A 973 -28.37 -9.68 -6.69
C SER A 973 -27.87 -11.05 -6.27
N MET A 974 -28.49 -11.67 -5.25
CA MET A 974 -28.08 -13.00 -4.78
C MET A 974 -28.45 -14.11 -5.77
N ILE A 975 -29.58 -14.01 -6.48
CA ILE A 975 -29.90 -14.93 -7.58
C ILE A 975 -28.82 -14.84 -8.68
N LEU A 976 -28.34 -13.64 -8.99
CA LEU A 976 -27.31 -13.40 -10.00
C LEU A 976 -25.92 -13.88 -9.54
N VAL A 977 -25.51 -13.55 -8.30
CA VAL A 977 -24.24 -14.01 -7.69
C VAL A 977 -24.16 -15.54 -7.66
N PHE A 978 -25.27 -16.20 -7.40
CA PHE A 978 -25.34 -17.65 -7.31
C PHE A 978 -25.84 -18.33 -8.59
N ALA A 979 -25.97 -17.61 -9.71
CA ALA A 979 -26.53 -18.15 -10.96
C ALA A 979 -25.84 -19.45 -11.41
N HIS A 980 -24.50 -19.45 -11.43
CA HIS A 980 -23.71 -20.63 -11.77
C HIS A 980 -24.06 -21.84 -10.89
N GLU A 981 -24.12 -21.65 -9.57
CA GLU A 981 -24.40 -22.72 -8.62
C GLU A 981 -25.85 -23.20 -8.69
N LEU A 982 -26.81 -22.29 -8.89
CA LEU A 982 -28.22 -22.62 -9.12
C LEU A 982 -28.38 -23.52 -10.37
N GLU A 983 -27.64 -23.23 -11.44
CA GLU A 983 -27.64 -24.01 -12.68
C GLU A 983 -27.02 -25.39 -12.50
N ARG A 984 -26.03 -25.56 -11.62
CA ARG A 984 -25.47 -26.88 -11.30
C ARG A 984 -26.47 -27.79 -10.61
N PHE A 985 -27.38 -27.24 -9.81
CA PHE A 985 -28.49 -27.99 -9.21
C PHE A 985 -29.65 -28.26 -10.17
N SER A 986 -29.52 -27.95 -11.47
CA SER A 986 -30.59 -28.12 -12.47
C SER A 986 -31.14 -29.55 -12.53
N SER A 987 -30.30 -30.58 -12.42
CA SER A 987 -30.73 -31.98 -12.49
C SER A 987 -31.65 -32.40 -11.33
N GLU A 988 -31.49 -31.79 -10.16
CA GLU A 988 -32.26 -32.10 -8.94
C GLU A 988 -33.46 -31.18 -8.78
N THR A 989 -33.29 -29.89 -9.11
CA THR A 989 -34.27 -28.84 -8.85
C THR A 989 -35.12 -28.49 -10.08
N GLY A 990 -34.68 -28.90 -11.28
CA GLY A 990 -35.27 -28.48 -12.54
C GLY A 990 -34.96 -27.03 -12.92
N PHE A 991 -34.03 -26.37 -12.23
CA PHE A 991 -33.66 -24.98 -12.49
C PHE A 991 -33.11 -24.83 -13.92
N GLN A 992 -33.70 -23.93 -14.70
CA GLN A 992 -33.30 -23.61 -16.06
C GLN A 992 -32.33 -22.43 -16.04
N LYS A 993 -31.35 -22.53 -16.95
CA LYS A 993 -30.35 -21.50 -17.20
C LYS A 993 -30.98 -20.11 -17.22
N LEU A 994 -30.35 -19.15 -16.54
CA LEU A 994 -30.79 -17.78 -16.65
C LEU A 994 -30.61 -17.30 -18.10
N TYR A 995 -31.44 -16.36 -18.53
CA TYR A 995 -31.23 -15.72 -19.82
C TYR A 995 -29.97 -14.88 -19.81
N GLU A 996 -29.02 -15.28 -20.64
CA GLU A 996 -27.74 -14.61 -20.81
C GLU A 996 -27.77 -13.71 -22.03
N ALA A 997 -27.53 -12.42 -21.83
CA ALA A 997 -27.45 -11.47 -22.93
C ALA A 997 -25.98 -11.18 -23.28
N LYS A 998 -25.70 -10.93 -24.56
CA LYS A 998 -24.41 -10.31 -24.94
C LYS A 998 -24.40 -8.87 -24.47
N ALA A 999 -23.26 -8.44 -23.92
CA ALA A 999 -23.08 -7.13 -23.27
C ALA A 999 -23.77 -5.99 -24.04
N ALA A 1000 -23.57 -5.86 -25.36
CA ALA A 1000 -24.06 -4.72 -26.16
C ALA A 1000 -25.59 -4.41 -26.18
N ASN A 1001 -26.48 -5.24 -25.61
CA ASN A 1001 -27.95 -5.06 -25.66
C ASN A 1001 -28.58 -4.77 -24.28
N TYR A 1002 -28.03 -3.78 -23.56
CA TYR A 1002 -28.21 -3.53 -22.12
C TYR A 1002 -29.63 -3.14 -21.64
N LEU A 1003 -30.53 -2.66 -22.50
CA LEU A 1003 -31.77 -1.98 -22.05
C LEU A 1003 -33.05 -2.85 -22.10
N SER A 1004 -32.99 -4.08 -22.63
CA SER A 1004 -34.21 -4.84 -22.96
C SER A 1004 -34.13 -6.36 -22.76
N ASN A 1005 -33.17 -6.88 -21.97
CA ASN A 1005 -32.81 -8.31 -21.97
C ASN A 1005 -32.42 -8.90 -20.60
N GLY A 1006 -33.02 -8.44 -19.49
CA GLY A 1006 -32.67 -8.88 -18.13
C GLY A 1006 -33.84 -9.49 -17.34
N TYR A 1007 -33.79 -9.33 -16.02
CA TYR A 1007 -34.80 -9.75 -15.05
C TYR A 1007 -35.32 -8.56 -14.24
N TRP A 1008 -36.63 -8.50 -14.05
CA TRP A 1008 -37.24 -7.51 -13.17
C TRP A 1008 -37.03 -7.85 -11.69
N SER A 1009 -36.78 -6.81 -10.88
CA SER A 1009 -36.95 -6.87 -9.43
C SER A 1009 -38.26 -6.20 -9.03
N SER A 1010 -38.59 -6.13 -7.74
CA SER A 1010 -39.69 -5.33 -7.20
C SER A 1010 -39.25 -3.96 -6.67
N THR A 1011 -37.98 -3.59 -6.87
CA THR A 1011 -37.40 -2.37 -6.31
C THR A 1011 -37.48 -1.22 -7.31
N GLU A 1012 -38.15 -0.13 -6.91
CA GLU A 1012 -38.29 1.09 -7.71
C GLU A 1012 -37.14 2.07 -7.48
N GLN A 1013 -36.80 2.93 -8.45
CA GLN A 1013 -35.76 3.94 -8.24
C GLN A 1013 -36.23 5.05 -7.29
N SER A 1014 -35.46 5.32 -6.23
CA SER A 1014 -35.66 6.49 -5.37
C SER A 1014 -34.68 7.60 -5.74
N SER A 1015 -35.09 8.46 -6.65
CA SER A 1015 -34.41 9.74 -6.84
C SER A 1015 -35.45 10.85 -7.06
N THR A 1016 -34.97 12.08 -7.20
CA THR A 1016 -35.74 13.34 -7.21
C THR A 1016 -36.91 13.36 -8.21
N LEU A 1017 -37.66 14.47 -8.29
CA LEU A 1017 -38.82 14.69 -9.19
C LEU A 1017 -38.66 14.23 -10.67
N TYR A 1018 -37.44 13.92 -11.13
CA TYR A 1018 -37.08 13.55 -12.50
C TYR A 1018 -36.98 12.03 -12.80
N SER A 1019 -37.17 11.13 -11.82
CA SER A 1019 -37.00 9.67 -12.02
C SER A 1019 -38.16 8.82 -11.50
N LEU A 1020 -39.37 9.37 -11.47
CA LEU A 1020 -40.56 8.70 -10.93
C LEU A 1020 -40.92 7.43 -11.73
N ASP A 1021 -40.57 7.40 -13.02
CA ASP A 1021 -40.89 6.35 -13.99
C ASP A 1021 -39.81 5.26 -14.14
N LYS A 1022 -38.94 5.03 -13.15
CA LYS A 1022 -37.81 4.08 -13.28
C LYS A 1022 -37.76 2.97 -12.23
N ALA A 1023 -37.24 1.82 -12.61
CA ALA A 1023 -37.20 0.61 -11.81
C ALA A 1023 -35.89 -0.20 -11.95
N THR A 1024 -35.63 -1.06 -10.96
CA THR A 1024 -34.41 -1.89 -10.92
C THR A 1024 -34.58 -3.19 -11.68
N SER A 1025 -33.60 -3.48 -12.54
CA SER A 1025 -33.49 -4.72 -13.32
C SER A 1025 -32.07 -5.29 -13.22
N GLY A 1026 -31.93 -6.61 -13.40
CA GLY A 1026 -30.65 -7.31 -13.32
C GLY A 1026 -30.37 -8.13 -14.57
N LEU A 1027 -29.09 -8.30 -14.92
CA LEU A 1027 -28.66 -9.00 -16.11
C LEU A 1027 -27.40 -9.82 -15.81
N ILE A 1028 -27.32 -10.97 -16.48
CA ILE A 1028 -26.14 -11.82 -16.51
C ILE A 1028 -25.75 -12.07 -17.96
N ASP A 1029 -24.45 -12.14 -18.23
CA ASP A 1029 -23.93 -12.51 -19.54
C ASP A 1029 -23.42 -13.97 -19.59
N VAL A 1030 -23.07 -14.43 -20.78
CA VAL A 1030 -22.63 -15.81 -21.07
C VAL A 1030 -21.36 -16.25 -20.33
N ASN A 1031 -20.65 -15.33 -19.68
CA ASN A 1031 -19.46 -15.59 -18.87
C ASN A 1031 -19.72 -15.32 -17.38
N TYR A 1032 -20.98 -15.22 -16.96
CA TYR A 1032 -21.40 -14.91 -15.60
C TYR A 1032 -20.99 -13.52 -15.09
N GLY A 1033 -20.79 -12.55 -15.98
CA GLY A 1033 -20.65 -11.15 -15.59
C GLY A 1033 -22.00 -10.55 -15.15
N LEU A 1034 -22.03 -9.85 -14.01
CA LEU A 1034 -23.26 -9.43 -13.33
C LEU A 1034 -23.51 -7.91 -13.43
N THR A 1035 -24.72 -7.52 -13.80
CA THR A 1035 -25.12 -6.11 -13.90
C THR A 1035 -26.46 -5.87 -13.23
N ILE A 1036 -26.58 -4.83 -12.40
CA ILE A 1036 -27.85 -4.31 -11.89
C ILE A 1036 -28.01 -2.85 -12.28
N TYR A 1037 -29.16 -2.56 -12.89
CA TYR A 1037 -29.52 -1.28 -13.47
C TYR A 1037 -30.78 -0.73 -12.81
N GLU A 1038 -30.68 0.41 -12.12
CA GLU A 1038 -31.80 1.12 -11.47
C GLU A 1038 -32.57 2.07 -12.39
N GLY A 1039 -32.14 2.22 -13.66
CA GLY A 1039 -32.65 3.23 -14.58
C GLY A 1039 -33.68 2.75 -15.62
N ALA A 1040 -34.16 1.51 -15.53
CA ALA A 1040 -35.02 0.93 -16.55
C ALA A 1040 -36.39 1.63 -16.55
N ASN A 1041 -36.84 2.10 -17.71
CA ASN A 1041 -38.03 2.93 -17.80
C ASN A 1041 -39.30 2.07 -17.69
N LYS A 1042 -40.20 2.43 -16.76
CA LYS A 1042 -41.51 1.80 -16.55
C LYS A 1042 -42.49 2.10 -17.69
N THR A 1043 -42.31 3.22 -18.39
CA THR A 1043 -43.16 3.70 -19.50
C THR A 1043 -42.71 3.21 -20.89
N SER A 1044 -41.48 2.68 -21.02
CA SER A 1044 -40.94 2.24 -22.30
C SER A 1044 -41.38 0.82 -22.68
N THR A 1045 -41.12 0.44 -23.93
CA THR A 1045 -41.27 -0.92 -24.45
C THR A 1045 -40.26 -1.94 -23.88
N ASP A 1046 -39.54 -1.62 -22.81
CA ASP A 1046 -38.51 -2.49 -22.24
C ASP A 1046 -39.18 -3.72 -21.62
N LYS A 1047 -38.86 -4.90 -22.16
CA LYS A 1047 -39.44 -6.19 -21.75
C LYS A 1047 -38.34 -7.04 -21.12
N ASN A 1048 -38.43 -7.26 -19.81
CA ASN A 1048 -37.54 -8.16 -19.08
C ASN A 1048 -38.28 -9.43 -18.64
N ARG A 1049 -37.52 -10.45 -18.27
CA ARG A 1049 -38.04 -11.71 -17.72
C ARG A 1049 -38.27 -11.59 -16.21
N LEU A 1050 -38.84 -12.63 -15.60
CA LEU A 1050 -39.12 -12.68 -14.17
C LEU A 1050 -38.77 -14.07 -13.59
N ARG A 1051 -38.05 -14.07 -12.46
CA ARG A 1051 -37.91 -15.21 -11.56
C ARG A 1051 -38.70 -14.90 -10.30
N CYS A 1052 -39.53 -15.83 -9.85
CA CYS A 1052 -40.30 -15.68 -8.62
C CYS A 1052 -39.58 -16.35 -7.45
N ILE A 1053 -39.75 -15.82 -6.25
CA ILE A 1053 -39.20 -16.39 -5.02
C ILE A 1053 -40.28 -16.66 -3.98
N LYS A 1054 -40.02 -17.64 -3.11
CA LYS A 1054 -40.88 -17.97 -1.96
C LYS A 1054 -40.03 -17.98 -0.70
N ASP A 1055 -40.50 -17.24 0.30
CA ASP A 1055 -39.83 -17.09 1.60
C ASP A 1055 -39.94 -18.39 2.41
N ILE A 1056 -38.81 -18.84 2.95
CA ILE A 1056 -38.73 -20.07 3.76
C ILE A 1056 -38.43 -19.69 5.21
N PRO A 1057 -39.18 -20.23 6.20
CA PRO A 1057 -38.96 -19.93 7.61
C PRO A 1057 -37.60 -20.45 8.10
N LEU A 1058 -37.03 -19.78 9.10
CA LEU A 1058 -35.72 -20.15 9.66
C LEU A 1058 -35.74 -21.46 10.47
N ASN A 1059 -36.88 -21.78 11.10
CA ASN A 1059 -37.16 -22.90 12.02
C ASN A 1059 -36.15 -23.11 13.16
#